data_AF-A0A671TIL6-F1
#
_entry.id   AF-A0A671TIL6-F1
#
_cell.length_a   1.000
_cell.length_b   1.000
_cell.length_c   1.000
_cell.angle_alpha   90.00
_cell.angle_beta   90.00
_cell.angle_gamma   90.00
#
_symmetry.space_group_name_H-M   'P 1'
#
loop_
_entity.id
_entity.type
_entity.pdbx_description
1 polymer ?
#
loop_
_entity_poly.entity_id
_entity_poly.type
_entity_poly.pdbx_seq_one_letter_code
_entity_poly.pdbx_strand_id
1 'polypeptide(L)'
;MLRPVAVQCLVSTLLSIWALSNAQSDSNAPVIQLRLAGEKRKHYEGRVEVFYNGEWGTVCDDDFSIYAAQVVCRELGFMDAESWSPSAKYGKGEGRIWLDNLHCTGGEKSLAQCESNGFGVSDCKHSEDVGVACTQKRIPGFQFIRNQANNDESLTVQVEDVRIRATYSHRRRIPITDGFLEVKDGGKWRQICNEDWTEKNSRVICGMYGFPGEKRVNMRPYKLLAKRRKKNYWGFSVNCTGNEADLSDCKLGREIELKGNHTCEKGMPVVVSCVPGRAFAPSVSAGFSKAYRVEQPLVRLRGGAMIGEGRVEVLKNGEWGTVCDDNWDIRAATVVCRELGFGSAKEALTGARLGQGIGPVHMNEVQCSGFEKSLTECYFNREALGCSHEEDAAVRCHVPAMGFNKRVRLSGGRNPYEGRVEVLGERNGSLVWGTVCSDSWGTMEAMVVCRQLGLGFASHAFQETYYWQGDASADAIVMSGVRCSGTELTLDQCLHHGRHVDCPKGGGRFAAGVSCTQAAPDLVLDAQVVEQTTYLEDRPMYILKCAQEEHCLSSSADNADPSSYRRLLRFSSQIHNNGQTDFRPRAAHHSWIWHECHRHYHSMEVFTHYDLLSLNGTKVAEGHKASFCLEDTHCNEGIQKKYECANFGAQGISVGCSDTYRHDIDCQWIDITDLKPGDYLFQVVINPNFEVAESDYTNNIMKCRSRYDGHRMWTYNCRIGGSLGSETEETFPGLLTNQISHR
;
A
#
# COMPACT_ATOMS: atom_id res chain seq x y z
N MET A 1 20.27 -47.45 71.61
CA MET A 1 18.95 -47.22 70.97
C MET A 1 19.17 -46.34 69.77
N LEU A 2 18.96 -46.82 68.54
CA LEU A 2 18.76 -46.03 67.31
C LEU A 2 18.26 -47.01 66.23
N ARG A 3 17.03 -46.80 65.74
CA ARG A 3 16.21 -47.75 64.96
C ARG A 3 16.24 -47.43 63.45
N PRO A 4 15.89 -48.39 62.56
CA PRO A 4 16.40 -48.46 61.19
C PRO A 4 15.51 -47.82 60.11
N VAL A 5 16.16 -47.41 59.02
CA VAL A 5 15.60 -46.81 57.79
C VAL A 5 15.38 -47.92 56.76
N ALA A 6 14.15 -48.41 56.61
CA ALA A 6 13.79 -49.38 55.56
C ALA A 6 12.27 -49.49 55.30
N VAL A 7 11.51 -48.39 55.11
CA VAL A 7 10.08 -48.49 54.69
C VAL A 7 9.62 -47.33 53.78
N GLN A 8 10.50 -46.69 52.99
CA GLN A 8 10.06 -45.54 52.17
C GLN A 8 10.53 -45.52 50.70
N CYS A 9 10.96 -46.67 50.17
CA CYS A 9 11.29 -46.82 48.74
C CYS A 9 10.38 -47.76 47.93
N LEU A 10 9.42 -48.46 48.56
CA LEU A 10 8.57 -49.43 47.86
C LEU A 10 7.16 -48.92 47.48
N VAL A 11 6.74 -47.77 48.01
CA VAL A 11 5.43 -47.17 47.64
C VAL A 11 5.55 -46.22 46.44
N SER A 12 6.71 -45.59 46.25
CA SER A 12 6.94 -44.71 45.08
C SER A 12 7.19 -45.46 43.78
N THR A 13 7.60 -46.74 43.82
CA THR A 13 7.83 -47.57 42.63
C THR A 13 6.55 -48.22 42.10
N LEU A 14 5.57 -48.51 42.96
CA LEU A 14 4.28 -49.09 42.52
C LEU A 14 3.30 -48.04 41.96
N LEU A 15 3.37 -46.78 42.42
CA LEU A 15 2.65 -45.66 41.80
C LEU A 15 3.25 -45.23 40.44
N SER A 16 4.56 -45.44 40.23
CA SER A 16 5.18 -45.20 38.93
C SER A 16 4.99 -46.37 37.95
N ILE A 17 4.73 -47.60 38.41
CA ILE A 17 4.36 -48.72 37.53
C ILE A 17 2.88 -48.66 37.12
N TRP A 18 1.97 -48.14 37.97
CA TRP A 18 0.59 -47.82 37.52
C TRP A 18 0.53 -46.58 36.62
N ALA A 19 1.44 -45.62 36.78
CA ALA A 19 1.59 -44.49 35.84
C ALA A 19 2.34 -44.85 34.53
N LEU A 20 3.03 -45.99 34.48
CA LEU A 20 3.68 -46.52 33.27
C LEU A 20 2.87 -47.64 32.59
N SER A 21 1.66 -47.94 33.08
CA SER A 21 0.73 -48.88 32.44
C SER A 21 -0.43 -48.20 31.70
N ASN A 22 -0.51 -46.86 31.72
CA ASN A 22 -1.56 -46.09 31.04
C ASN A 22 -1.02 -44.89 30.25
N ALA A 23 0.21 -45.00 29.72
CA ALA A 23 0.61 -44.22 28.55
C ALA A 23 0.34 -45.05 27.29
N GLN A 24 -0.91 -45.48 27.13
CA GLN A 24 -1.40 -45.88 25.82
C GLN A 24 -1.38 -44.60 24.99
N SER A 25 -0.55 -44.60 23.94
CA SER A 25 -0.60 -43.62 22.86
C SER A 25 -2.00 -43.64 22.27
N ASP A 26 -2.90 -42.81 22.80
CA ASP A 26 -4.19 -42.56 22.19
C ASP A 26 -4.01 -41.45 21.16
N SER A 27 -3.73 -41.86 19.93
CA SER A 27 -4.30 -41.19 18.78
C SER A 27 -4.48 -42.23 17.68
N ASN A 28 -5.58 -42.98 17.78
CA ASN A 28 -6.25 -43.62 16.65
C ASN A 28 -6.83 -42.56 15.68
N ALA A 29 -6.17 -41.41 15.54
CA ALA A 29 -6.59 -40.37 14.61
C ALA A 29 -6.22 -40.82 13.20
N PRO A 30 -7.16 -40.77 12.24
CA PRO A 30 -6.88 -41.15 10.87
C PRO A 30 -5.77 -40.28 10.28
N VAL A 31 -4.93 -40.89 9.44
CA VAL A 31 -3.91 -40.15 8.69
C VAL A 31 -4.61 -39.37 7.59
N ILE A 32 -4.45 -38.04 7.63
CA ILE A 32 -4.99 -37.12 6.64
C ILE A 32 -3.87 -36.33 5.96
N GLN A 33 -4.18 -35.71 4.82
CA GLN A 33 -3.33 -34.71 4.20
C GLN A 33 -4.12 -33.42 3.97
N LEU A 34 -3.50 -32.27 4.21
CA LEU A 34 -4.12 -30.97 3.98
C LEU A 34 -3.59 -30.29 2.71
N ARG A 35 -4.44 -29.49 2.07
CA ARG A 35 -4.03 -28.47 1.09
C ARG A 35 -4.90 -27.23 1.21
N LEU A 36 -4.37 -26.10 0.74
CA LEU A 36 -5.15 -24.88 0.51
C LEU A 36 -5.51 -24.82 -0.98
N ALA A 37 -6.80 -24.74 -1.27
CA ALA A 37 -7.36 -24.78 -2.62
C ALA A 37 -8.30 -23.58 -2.88
N GLY A 38 -8.98 -23.60 -4.03
CA GLY A 38 -9.91 -22.56 -4.45
C GLY A 38 -9.23 -21.35 -5.10
N GLU A 39 -9.95 -20.24 -5.12
CA GLU A 39 -9.54 -18.93 -5.66
C GLU A 39 -8.52 -18.23 -4.74
N LYS A 40 -7.43 -18.94 -4.45
CA LYS A 40 -6.35 -18.47 -3.58
C LYS A 40 -5.44 -17.51 -4.34
N ARG A 41 -5.16 -16.35 -3.73
CA ARG A 41 -4.25 -15.34 -4.27
C ARG A 41 -2.82 -15.54 -3.78
N LYS A 42 -2.64 -16.19 -2.63
CA LYS A 42 -1.35 -16.50 -2.00
C LYS A 42 -1.20 -18.01 -1.80
N HIS A 43 0.04 -18.52 -1.82
CA HIS A 43 0.31 -19.94 -1.56
C HIS A 43 0.08 -20.37 -0.10
N TYR A 44 -0.09 -19.39 0.79
CA TYR A 44 -0.30 -19.56 2.22
C TYR A 44 -1.74 -19.23 2.65
N GLU A 45 -2.66 -19.04 1.70
CA GLU A 45 -4.07 -18.89 2.01
C GLU A 45 -4.91 -19.75 1.05
N GLY A 46 -6.17 -20.00 1.42
CA GLY A 46 -7.14 -20.69 0.57
C GLY A 46 -8.17 -21.47 1.37
N ARG A 47 -9.11 -22.08 0.64
CA ARG A 47 -10.08 -23.04 1.20
C ARG A 47 -9.34 -24.26 1.74
N VAL A 48 -9.70 -24.70 2.94
CA VAL A 48 -9.09 -25.89 3.56
C VAL A 48 -9.70 -27.14 2.94
N GLU A 49 -8.84 -27.98 2.36
CA GLU A 49 -9.24 -29.30 1.86
C GLU A 49 -8.43 -30.40 2.54
N VAL A 50 -9.12 -31.50 2.85
CA VAL A 50 -8.61 -32.67 3.55
C VAL A 50 -8.66 -33.87 2.59
N PHE A 51 -7.56 -34.58 2.44
CA PHE A 51 -7.52 -35.87 1.77
C PHE A 51 -7.69 -36.97 2.80
N TYR A 52 -8.79 -37.70 2.70
CA TYR A 52 -9.10 -38.82 3.57
C TYR A 52 -9.76 -39.94 2.77
N ASN A 53 -9.34 -41.18 3.04
CA ASN A 53 -9.86 -42.40 2.40
C ASN A 53 -9.85 -42.38 0.85
N GLY A 54 -8.83 -41.76 0.25
CA GLY A 54 -8.62 -41.74 -1.20
C GLY A 54 -9.29 -40.59 -1.95
N GLU A 55 -9.98 -39.68 -1.25
CA GLU A 55 -10.74 -38.57 -1.86
C GLU A 55 -10.45 -37.24 -1.14
N TRP A 56 -10.40 -36.14 -1.91
CA TRP A 56 -10.32 -34.78 -1.37
C TRP A 56 -11.73 -34.29 -1.03
N GLY A 57 -11.86 -33.62 0.11
CA GLY A 57 -13.09 -32.95 0.52
C GLY A 57 -12.80 -31.70 1.35
N THR A 58 -13.83 -30.94 1.69
CA THR A 58 -13.71 -29.64 2.35
C THR A 58 -13.95 -29.71 3.86
N VAL A 59 -13.88 -28.56 4.51
CA VAL A 59 -14.08 -28.40 5.95
C VAL A 59 -15.11 -27.29 6.17
N CYS A 60 -16.10 -27.51 7.03
CA CYS A 60 -17.11 -26.51 7.36
C CYS A 60 -16.54 -25.42 8.30
N ASP A 61 -17.11 -24.22 8.22
CA ASP A 61 -16.78 -23.07 9.06
C ASP A 61 -17.52 -23.05 10.42
N ASP A 62 -18.50 -23.93 10.62
CA ASP A 62 -19.20 -24.11 11.88
C ASP A 62 -18.24 -24.50 13.02
N ASP A 63 -18.32 -23.71 14.10
CA ASP A 63 -17.42 -23.74 15.26
C ASP A 63 -15.91 -23.65 14.95
N PHE A 64 -15.56 -23.34 13.70
CA PHE A 64 -14.18 -23.17 13.29
C PHE A 64 -13.59 -21.93 13.97
N SER A 65 -12.36 -22.06 14.47
CA SER A 65 -11.72 -20.99 15.24
C SER A 65 -10.32 -20.70 14.74
N ILE A 66 -9.74 -19.59 15.22
CA ILE A 66 -8.34 -19.27 14.93
C ILE A 66 -7.40 -20.40 15.39
N TYR A 67 -7.73 -21.13 16.46
CA TYR A 67 -6.94 -22.26 16.93
C TYR A 67 -6.92 -23.42 15.94
N ALA A 68 -8.06 -23.71 15.29
CA ALA A 68 -8.12 -24.68 14.20
C ALA A 68 -7.28 -24.22 13.01
N ALA A 69 -7.34 -22.93 12.66
CA ALA A 69 -6.49 -22.35 11.63
C ALA A 69 -4.99 -22.49 11.95
N GLN A 70 -4.58 -22.33 13.22
CA GLN A 70 -3.20 -22.52 13.65
C GLN A 70 -2.74 -23.97 13.44
N VAL A 71 -3.61 -24.95 13.73
CA VAL A 71 -3.32 -26.38 13.47
C VAL A 71 -3.15 -26.61 11.96
N VAL A 72 -4.08 -26.12 11.14
CA VAL A 72 -3.99 -26.21 9.67
C VAL A 72 -2.70 -25.60 9.15
N CYS A 73 -2.38 -24.37 9.55
CA CYS A 73 -1.19 -23.66 9.09
C CYS A 73 0.10 -24.36 9.52
N ARG A 74 0.17 -24.87 10.75
CA ARG A 74 1.31 -25.64 11.27
C ARG A 74 1.48 -26.98 10.56
N GLU A 75 0.38 -27.69 10.30
CA GLU A 75 0.36 -28.95 9.56
C GLU A 75 0.77 -28.76 8.08
N LEU A 76 0.53 -27.57 7.52
CA LEU A 76 1.01 -27.14 6.19
C LEU A 76 2.43 -26.54 6.20
N GLY A 77 3.09 -26.48 7.36
CA GLY A 77 4.48 -26.03 7.50
C GLY A 77 4.67 -24.51 7.66
N PHE A 78 3.60 -23.76 7.91
CA PHE A 78 3.65 -22.35 8.30
C PHE A 78 3.77 -22.19 9.80
N MET A 79 4.38 -21.09 10.25
CA MET A 79 4.69 -20.88 11.66
C MET A 79 3.44 -20.67 12.51
N ASP A 80 2.46 -19.94 11.97
CA ASP A 80 1.22 -19.57 12.63
C ASP A 80 0.12 -19.23 11.60
N ALA A 81 -1.12 -19.03 12.07
CA ALA A 81 -2.23 -18.50 11.29
C ALA A 81 -2.37 -16.97 11.48
N GLU A 82 -2.60 -16.23 10.38
CA GLU A 82 -2.93 -14.81 10.42
C GLU A 82 -4.43 -14.58 10.61
N SER A 83 -5.26 -15.37 9.91
CA SER A 83 -6.71 -15.31 10.02
C SER A 83 -7.36 -16.58 9.46
N TRP A 84 -8.67 -16.71 9.68
CA TRP A 84 -9.53 -17.64 8.97
C TRP A 84 -10.72 -16.89 8.39
N SER A 85 -11.45 -17.50 7.46
CA SER A 85 -12.58 -16.86 6.78
C SER A 85 -13.70 -17.86 6.58
N PRO A 86 -14.93 -17.54 7.01
CA PRO A 86 -16.10 -18.36 6.78
C PRO A 86 -16.61 -18.19 5.34
N SER A 87 -17.70 -18.90 5.05
CA SER A 87 -18.63 -18.64 3.97
C SER A 87 -18.02 -18.77 2.56
N ALA A 88 -17.14 -19.76 2.37
CA ALA A 88 -16.53 -20.07 1.08
C ALA A 88 -15.84 -18.87 0.40
N LYS A 89 -15.17 -18.01 1.19
CA LYS A 89 -14.43 -16.83 0.69
C LYS A 89 -13.49 -17.12 -0.49
N TYR A 90 -12.88 -18.30 -0.51
CA TYR A 90 -11.96 -18.73 -1.57
C TYR A 90 -12.66 -19.60 -2.63
N GLY A 91 -13.96 -19.38 -2.82
CA GLY A 91 -14.83 -20.19 -3.67
C GLY A 91 -15.35 -21.44 -2.94
N LYS A 92 -16.47 -21.95 -3.44
CA LYS A 92 -17.09 -23.21 -2.97
C LYS A 92 -16.24 -24.40 -3.42
N GLY A 93 -16.07 -25.38 -2.56
CA GLY A 93 -15.53 -26.68 -2.96
C GLY A 93 -16.58 -27.57 -3.59
N GLU A 94 -16.17 -28.80 -3.88
CA GLU A 94 -17.00 -29.83 -4.46
C GLU A 94 -16.75 -31.15 -3.72
N GLY A 95 -17.74 -32.05 -3.75
CA GLY A 95 -17.62 -33.38 -3.17
C GLY A 95 -18.06 -33.46 -1.71
N ARG A 96 -17.30 -34.18 -0.87
CA ARG A 96 -17.63 -34.37 0.54
C ARG A 96 -17.11 -33.23 1.39
N ILE A 97 -17.88 -32.85 2.41
CA ILE A 97 -17.38 -32.06 3.55
C ILE A 97 -16.90 -33.07 4.59
N TRP A 98 -15.59 -33.12 4.82
CA TRP A 98 -14.99 -34.14 5.68
C TRP A 98 -15.09 -33.81 7.16
N LEU A 99 -15.02 -32.55 7.53
CA LEU A 99 -14.97 -32.14 8.93
C LEU A 99 -15.94 -30.99 9.19
N ASP A 100 -16.60 -31.07 10.33
CA ASP A 100 -17.65 -30.16 10.79
C ASP A 100 -17.63 -30.05 12.31
N ASN A 101 -18.08 -28.92 12.86
CA ASN A 101 -17.97 -28.51 14.26
C ASN A 101 -16.56 -28.73 14.83
N LEU A 102 -15.56 -28.14 14.17
CA LEU A 102 -14.15 -28.39 14.49
C LEU A 102 -13.66 -27.61 15.71
N HIS A 103 -13.50 -28.32 16.83
CA HIS A 103 -12.95 -27.76 18.05
C HIS A 103 -11.49 -28.18 18.26
N CYS A 104 -10.58 -27.22 18.03
CA CYS A 104 -9.15 -27.36 18.31
C CYS A 104 -8.71 -26.44 19.46
N THR A 105 -7.73 -26.88 20.24
CA THR A 105 -7.05 -26.08 21.28
C THR A 105 -5.84 -25.30 20.74
N GLY A 106 -5.40 -25.60 19.51
CA GLY A 106 -4.24 -24.99 18.85
C GLY A 106 -2.93 -25.74 19.11
N GLY A 107 -2.94 -26.76 19.97
CA GLY A 107 -1.78 -27.59 20.33
C GLY A 107 -1.65 -28.89 19.51
N GLU A 108 -2.67 -29.24 18.73
CA GLU A 108 -2.79 -30.50 18.00
C GLU A 108 -1.77 -30.60 16.85
N LYS A 109 -1.26 -31.80 16.59
CA LYS A 109 -0.28 -32.01 15.51
C LYS A 109 -0.93 -32.17 14.14
N SER A 110 -2.19 -32.58 14.11
CA SER A 110 -2.98 -32.75 12.89
C SER A 110 -4.43 -32.36 13.15
N LEU A 111 -5.10 -31.84 12.13
CA LEU A 111 -6.52 -31.47 12.17
C LEU A 111 -7.41 -32.67 12.51
N ALA A 112 -6.99 -33.90 12.19
CA ALA A 112 -7.70 -35.14 12.54
C ALA A 112 -7.73 -35.44 14.05
N GLN A 113 -6.93 -34.71 14.85
CA GLN A 113 -6.91 -34.84 16.31
C GLN A 113 -7.85 -33.87 17.00
N CYS A 114 -8.41 -32.90 16.28
CA CYS A 114 -9.41 -32.01 16.82
C CYS A 114 -10.75 -32.73 16.98
N GLU A 115 -11.52 -32.32 17.98
CA GLU A 115 -12.89 -32.80 18.16
C GLU A 115 -13.74 -32.29 16.99
N SER A 116 -14.57 -33.18 16.43
CA SER A 116 -15.47 -32.91 15.30
C SER A 116 -16.62 -33.91 15.33
N ASN A 117 -17.65 -33.69 14.50
CA ASN A 117 -18.77 -34.64 14.34
C ASN A 117 -18.36 -36.00 13.72
N GLY A 118 -17.11 -36.13 13.29
CA GLY A 118 -16.57 -37.31 12.62
C GLY A 118 -16.45 -37.14 11.11
N PHE A 119 -15.56 -37.93 10.49
CA PHE A 119 -15.24 -37.77 9.07
C PHE A 119 -16.44 -38.03 8.16
N GLY A 120 -16.83 -37.02 7.39
CA GLY A 120 -17.93 -37.09 6.41
C GLY A 120 -19.32 -36.97 7.02
N VAL A 121 -19.42 -36.58 8.30
CA VAL A 121 -20.67 -36.29 9.00
C VAL A 121 -20.78 -34.77 9.11
N SER A 122 -21.60 -34.17 8.25
CA SER A 122 -21.83 -32.72 8.22
C SER A 122 -23.24 -32.42 7.70
N ASP A 123 -23.86 -31.38 8.22
CA ASP A 123 -25.10 -30.78 7.70
C ASP A 123 -24.87 -29.46 6.94
N CYS A 124 -23.61 -29.04 6.82
CA CYS A 124 -23.19 -27.88 6.05
C CYS A 124 -23.34 -28.06 4.53
N LYS A 125 -23.34 -26.94 3.81
CA LYS A 125 -23.21 -26.84 2.35
C LYS A 125 -21.85 -26.26 1.98
N HIS A 126 -21.43 -26.41 0.73
CA HIS A 126 -20.18 -25.77 0.26
C HIS A 126 -20.18 -24.23 0.28
N SER A 127 -21.32 -23.57 0.57
CA SER A 127 -21.33 -22.15 0.91
C SER A 127 -20.69 -21.84 2.26
N GLU A 128 -20.49 -22.85 3.10
CA GLU A 128 -19.95 -22.80 4.48
C GLU A 128 -18.54 -23.39 4.52
N ASP A 129 -17.90 -23.61 3.37
CA ASP A 129 -16.52 -24.10 3.36
C ASP A 129 -15.57 -23.05 3.95
N VAL A 130 -14.70 -23.49 4.86
CA VAL A 130 -13.77 -22.61 5.56
C VAL A 130 -12.51 -22.33 4.76
N GLY A 131 -12.02 -21.11 4.87
CA GLY A 131 -10.72 -20.66 4.39
C GLY A 131 -9.78 -20.28 5.52
N VAL A 132 -8.48 -20.42 5.30
CA VAL A 132 -7.44 -19.91 6.22
C VAL A 132 -6.41 -19.07 5.50
N ALA A 133 -5.78 -18.15 6.22
CA ALA A 133 -4.61 -17.41 5.79
C ALA A 133 -3.49 -17.60 6.84
N CYS A 134 -2.37 -18.16 6.42
CA CYS A 134 -1.23 -18.45 7.26
C CYS A 134 -0.20 -17.33 7.24
N THR A 135 0.67 -17.29 8.24
CA THR A 135 1.84 -16.41 8.20
C THR A 135 2.78 -16.82 7.07
N GLN A 136 3.42 -15.85 6.41
CA GLN A 136 4.43 -16.11 5.38
C GLN A 136 5.65 -16.89 5.90
N LYS A 137 5.89 -16.85 7.22
CA LYS A 137 7.05 -17.52 7.84
C LYS A 137 6.82 -19.03 7.88
N ARG A 138 7.77 -19.77 7.32
CA ARG A 138 7.80 -21.25 7.38
C ARG A 138 8.44 -21.73 8.69
N ILE A 139 8.02 -22.91 9.17
CA ILE A 139 8.67 -23.60 10.29
C ILE A 139 10.05 -24.08 9.83
N PRO A 140 11.16 -23.64 10.47
CA PRO A 140 12.51 -24.07 10.07
C PRO A 140 12.69 -25.58 10.15
N GLY A 141 13.14 -26.21 9.07
CA GLY A 141 13.36 -27.66 9.02
C GLY A 141 12.08 -28.53 8.95
N PHE A 142 10.92 -27.93 8.66
CA PHE A 142 9.68 -28.69 8.43
C PHE A 142 9.84 -29.65 7.24
N GLN A 143 9.58 -30.94 7.48
CA GLN A 143 9.55 -31.97 6.44
C GLN A 143 8.11 -32.43 6.30
N PHE A 144 7.53 -32.28 5.10
CA PHE A 144 6.27 -32.94 4.79
C PHE A 144 6.46 -34.45 4.99
N ILE A 145 5.58 -35.09 5.76
CA ILE A 145 5.54 -36.56 5.83
C ILE A 145 5.18 -37.04 4.42
N ARG A 146 6.21 -37.39 3.65
CA ARG A 146 6.12 -37.84 2.27
C ARG A 146 5.66 -39.31 2.29
N ASN A 147 4.38 -39.55 2.47
CA ASN A 147 3.82 -40.87 2.18
C ASN A 147 3.61 -40.97 0.66
N GLN A 148 4.62 -41.55 0.02
CA GLN A 148 4.70 -42.15 -1.32
C GLN A 148 3.70 -41.72 -2.42
N ALA A 149 4.31 -41.15 -3.47
CA ALA A 149 4.10 -41.46 -4.89
C ALA A 149 2.68 -41.32 -5.44
N ASN A 150 2.37 -40.11 -5.93
CA ASN A 150 1.80 -40.01 -7.28
C ASN A 150 2.85 -39.35 -8.18
N ASN A 151 3.28 -40.11 -9.18
CA ASN A 151 3.98 -39.62 -10.36
C ASN A 151 3.02 -38.74 -11.14
N ASP A 152 2.94 -37.46 -10.79
CA ASP A 152 2.40 -36.47 -11.71
C ASP A 152 3.26 -35.21 -11.72
N GLU A 153 3.42 -34.66 -12.90
CA GLU A 153 4.49 -33.75 -13.29
C GLU A 153 4.47 -32.42 -12.51
N SER A 154 5.68 -31.87 -12.26
CA SER A 154 5.95 -30.48 -11.85
C SER A 154 5.93 -30.14 -10.35
N LEU A 155 6.86 -30.73 -9.57
CA LEU A 155 7.24 -30.17 -8.28
C LEU A 155 7.83 -28.75 -8.45
N THR A 156 7.32 -27.77 -7.70
CA THR A 156 7.85 -26.39 -7.63
C THR A 156 9.07 -26.29 -6.71
N VAL A 157 9.88 -25.23 -6.84
CA VAL A 157 10.97 -24.94 -5.91
C VAL A 157 10.42 -24.57 -4.52
N GLN A 158 10.85 -25.30 -3.49
CA GLN A 158 10.47 -25.05 -2.10
C GLN A 158 11.74 -24.86 -1.28
N VAL A 159 12.05 -23.60 -0.91
CA VAL A 159 13.23 -23.22 -0.13
C VAL A 159 12.82 -22.24 0.97
N GLU A 160 13.53 -22.24 2.09
CA GLU A 160 13.22 -21.36 3.23
C GLU A 160 13.49 -19.88 2.92
N ASP A 161 14.55 -19.61 2.13
CA ASP A 161 15.01 -18.27 1.83
C ASP A 161 15.97 -18.28 0.62
N VAL A 162 16.19 -17.12 0.00
CA VAL A 162 17.13 -16.91 -1.11
C VAL A 162 17.97 -15.68 -0.78
N ARG A 163 19.23 -15.62 -1.22
CA ARG A 163 20.05 -14.39 -1.11
C ARG A 163 21.06 -14.21 -2.23
N ILE A 164 21.28 -12.94 -2.61
CA ILE A 164 22.42 -12.53 -3.41
C ILE A 164 23.56 -12.10 -2.47
N ARG A 165 24.61 -12.92 -2.37
CA ARG A 165 25.77 -12.64 -1.53
C ARG A 165 26.82 -11.84 -2.29
N ALA A 166 26.87 -10.54 -2.01
CA ALA A 166 27.84 -9.59 -2.57
C ALA A 166 29.31 -10.01 -2.34
N THR A 167 30.16 -9.70 -3.32
CA THR A 167 31.62 -9.86 -3.20
C THR A 167 32.24 -8.71 -2.41
N TYR A 168 33.45 -8.89 -1.86
CA TYR A 168 34.11 -7.91 -0.97
C TYR A 168 34.17 -6.49 -1.57
N SER A 169 34.42 -6.37 -2.88
CA SER A 169 34.47 -5.09 -3.59
C SER A 169 33.11 -4.39 -3.72
N HIS A 170 32.00 -5.13 -3.62
CA HIS A 170 30.64 -4.64 -3.82
C HIS A 170 29.82 -4.56 -2.53
N ARG A 171 30.34 -5.03 -1.38
CA ARG A 171 29.64 -4.99 -0.08
C ARG A 171 29.25 -3.59 0.42
N ARG A 172 29.94 -2.55 -0.05
CA ARG A 172 29.66 -1.16 0.31
C ARG A 172 28.68 -0.47 -0.67
N ARG A 173 28.32 -1.13 -1.77
CA ARG A 173 27.37 -0.59 -2.75
C ARG A 173 25.95 -0.98 -2.35
N ILE A 174 25.06 -0.01 -2.43
CA ILE A 174 23.63 -0.16 -2.18
C ILE A 174 22.92 0.40 -3.42
N PRO A 175 21.99 -0.34 -4.04
CA PRO A 175 21.59 -1.71 -3.69
C PRO A 175 22.67 -2.75 -4.11
N ILE A 176 22.55 -3.98 -3.61
CA ILE A 176 23.38 -5.10 -4.06
C ILE A 176 22.86 -5.56 -5.42
N THR A 177 23.58 -5.23 -6.49
CA THR A 177 23.20 -5.57 -7.86
C THR A 177 23.76 -6.89 -8.36
N ASP A 178 24.84 -7.39 -7.75
CA ASP A 178 25.53 -8.59 -8.23
C ASP A 178 26.18 -9.40 -7.09
N GLY A 179 26.23 -10.72 -7.27
CA GLY A 179 26.79 -11.63 -6.29
C GLY A 179 26.50 -13.11 -6.54
N PHE A 180 26.95 -13.94 -5.60
CA PHE A 180 26.68 -15.37 -5.62
C PHE A 180 25.29 -15.67 -5.08
N LEU A 181 24.51 -16.47 -5.80
CA LEU A 181 23.18 -16.89 -5.36
C LEU A 181 23.27 -18.07 -4.39
N GLU A 182 22.59 -17.94 -3.25
CA GLU A 182 22.47 -18.98 -2.24
C GLU A 182 20.99 -19.17 -1.87
N VAL A 183 20.58 -20.42 -1.62
CA VAL A 183 19.27 -20.79 -1.10
C VAL A 183 19.42 -21.38 0.29
N LYS A 184 18.41 -21.20 1.14
CA LYS A 184 18.38 -21.76 2.49
C LYS A 184 17.45 -22.96 2.52
N ASP A 185 18.00 -24.08 2.97
CA ASP A 185 17.31 -25.36 3.00
C ASP A 185 17.78 -26.17 4.22
N GLY A 186 16.84 -26.60 5.06
CA GLY A 186 17.11 -27.23 6.35
C GLY A 186 17.97 -26.36 7.26
N GLY A 187 17.67 -25.05 7.33
CA GLY A 187 18.40 -24.06 8.11
C GLY A 187 19.81 -23.70 7.60
N LYS A 188 20.30 -24.34 6.53
CA LYS A 188 21.66 -24.13 5.99
C LYS A 188 21.64 -23.41 4.65
N TRP A 189 22.53 -22.43 4.49
CA TRP A 189 22.76 -21.77 3.21
C TRP A 189 23.58 -22.65 2.26
N ARG A 190 23.02 -22.92 1.09
CA ARG A 190 23.57 -23.76 0.03
C ARG A 190 23.67 -22.99 -1.28
N GLN A 191 24.63 -23.36 -2.11
CA GLN A 191 24.88 -22.76 -3.42
C GLN A 191 24.09 -23.48 -4.50
N ILE A 192 23.69 -22.77 -5.56
CA ILE A 192 23.08 -23.40 -6.74
C ILE A 192 24.18 -23.66 -7.78
N CYS A 193 24.17 -24.83 -8.42
CA CYS A 193 25.11 -25.18 -9.49
C CYS A 193 24.70 -24.49 -10.80
N ASN A 194 25.66 -23.95 -11.54
CA ASN A 194 25.37 -23.17 -12.74
C ASN A 194 25.20 -23.97 -14.03
N GLU A 195 25.29 -25.31 -14.01
CA GLU A 195 25.29 -26.14 -15.22
C GLU A 195 24.00 -26.00 -16.05
N ASP A 196 22.84 -25.89 -15.39
CA ASP A 196 21.53 -25.68 -16.06
C ASP A 196 20.98 -24.28 -15.83
N TRP A 197 21.81 -23.34 -15.38
CA TRP A 197 21.34 -22.01 -15.03
C TRP A 197 21.17 -21.14 -16.27
N THR A 198 19.95 -20.66 -16.50
CA THR A 198 19.59 -19.87 -17.69
C THR A 198 19.45 -18.37 -17.38
N GLU A 199 19.34 -17.56 -18.44
CA GLU A 199 18.99 -16.14 -18.34
C GLU A 199 17.58 -15.96 -17.75
N LYS A 200 16.63 -16.85 -18.07
CA LYS A 200 15.27 -16.86 -17.51
C LYS A 200 15.27 -17.04 -15.99
N ASN A 201 16.09 -17.95 -15.45
CA ASN A 201 16.26 -18.09 -14.01
C ASN A 201 16.81 -16.80 -13.39
N SER A 202 17.74 -16.14 -14.08
CA SER A 202 18.34 -14.88 -13.62
C SER A 202 17.33 -13.73 -13.63
N ARG A 203 16.45 -13.68 -14.63
CA ARG A 203 15.35 -12.72 -14.74
C ARG A 203 14.38 -12.82 -13.56
N VAL A 204 13.98 -14.03 -13.17
CA VAL A 204 13.09 -14.24 -12.01
C VAL A 204 13.77 -13.80 -10.72
N ILE A 205 15.04 -14.21 -10.51
CA ILE A 205 15.82 -13.77 -9.35
C ILE A 205 15.95 -12.24 -9.32
N CYS A 206 16.34 -11.60 -10.42
CA CYS A 206 16.43 -10.13 -10.43
C CYS A 206 15.08 -9.47 -10.14
N GLY A 207 13.99 -10.03 -10.69
CA GLY A 207 12.61 -9.62 -10.40
C GLY A 207 12.29 -9.63 -8.90
N MET A 208 12.44 -10.77 -8.21
CA MET A 208 12.10 -10.86 -6.78
C MET A 208 12.97 -9.96 -5.88
N TYR A 209 14.15 -9.55 -6.35
CA TYR A 209 15.04 -8.62 -5.64
C TYR A 209 14.76 -7.14 -5.96
N GLY A 210 13.73 -6.86 -6.75
CA GLY A 210 13.30 -5.50 -7.07
C GLY A 210 14.01 -4.88 -8.26
N PHE A 211 14.56 -5.69 -9.16
CA PHE A 211 15.25 -5.22 -10.34
C PHE A 211 14.48 -5.55 -11.62
N PRO A 212 14.27 -4.59 -12.54
CA PRO A 212 13.47 -4.78 -13.75
C PRO A 212 14.09 -5.75 -14.76
N GLY A 213 15.39 -6.00 -14.67
CA GLY A 213 16.06 -6.92 -15.57
C GLY A 213 17.43 -7.38 -15.09
N GLU A 214 17.99 -8.29 -15.86
CA GLU A 214 19.25 -8.97 -15.66
C GLU A 214 20.33 -8.44 -16.63
N LYS A 215 21.61 -8.62 -16.26
CA LYS A 215 22.75 -8.27 -17.10
C LYS A 215 23.75 -9.42 -17.17
N ARG A 216 24.36 -9.60 -18.34
CA ARG A 216 25.46 -10.56 -18.53
C ARG A 216 26.68 -10.19 -17.68
N VAL A 217 27.16 -11.16 -16.90
CA VAL A 217 28.29 -10.99 -15.97
C VAL A 217 29.60 -11.44 -16.60
N ASN A 218 30.66 -10.66 -16.41
CA ASN A 218 32.01 -11.15 -16.67
C ASN A 218 32.41 -12.15 -15.57
N MET A 219 32.42 -13.43 -15.93
CA MET A 219 32.65 -14.53 -14.98
C MET A 219 34.12 -14.68 -14.52
N ARG A 220 35.09 -13.99 -15.15
CA ARG A 220 36.53 -14.12 -14.82
C ARG A 220 36.85 -13.88 -13.33
N PRO A 221 36.47 -12.76 -12.70
CA PRO A 221 36.71 -12.53 -11.26
C PRO A 221 35.99 -13.54 -10.37
N TYR A 222 34.78 -13.95 -10.77
CA TYR A 222 33.94 -14.88 -10.00
C TYR A 222 34.49 -16.31 -9.98
N LYS A 223 35.10 -16.77 -11.08
CA LYS A 223 35.76 -18.09 -11.15
C LYS A 223 36.87 -18.23 -10.11
N LEU A 224 37.68 -17.19 -9.92
CA LEU A 224 38.76 -17.19 -8.92
C LEU A 224 38.21 -17.22 -7.49
N LEU A 225 37.16 -16.43 -7.23
CA LEU A 225 36.51 -16.40 -5.92
C LEU A 225 35.80 -17.73 -5.59
N ALA A 226 35.15 -18.35 -6.57
CA ALA A 226 34.48 -19.63 -6.41
C ALA A 226 35.43 -20.76 -5.98
N LYS A 227 36.66 -20.80 -6.53
CA LYS A 227 37.68 -21.80 -6.14
C LYS A 227 38.05 -21.74 -4.66
N ARG A 228 37.93 -20.58 -4.01
CA ARG A 228 38.28 -20.37 -2.60
C ARG A 228 37.11 -20.64 -1.65
N ARG A 229 35.90 -20.90 -2.15
CA ARG A 229 34.72 -21.13 -1.31
C ARG A 229 34.54 -22.61 -0.99
N LYS A 230 33.98 -22.88 0.19
CA LYS A 230 33.51 -24.22 0.55
C LYS A 230 32.40 -24.63 -0.41
N LYS A 231 32.56 -25.82 -1.02
CA LYS A 231 31.57 -26.43 -1.89
C LYS A 231 30.45 -26.99 -1.01
N ASN A 232 29.31 -26.32 -1.03
CA ASN A 232 28.10 -26.76 -0.32
C ASN A 232 26.92 -26.40 -1.23
N TYR A 233 26.58 -27.30 -2.16
CA TYR A 233 25.50 -27.03 -3.10
C TYR A 233 24.17 -27.60 -2.61
N TRP A 234 23.11 -27.04 -3.19
CA TRP A 234 21.76 -27.56 -3.13
C TRP A 234 21.59 -28.67 -4.17
N GLY A 235 20.80 -29.69 -3.83
CA GLY A 235 20.71 -30.95 -4.59
C GLY A 235 19.87 -30.91 -5.85
N PHE A 236 19.38 -29.74 -6.25
CA PHE A 236 18.46 -29.59 -7.38
C PHE A 236 18.86 -28.41 -8.26
N SER A 237 18.59 -28.51 -9.57
CA SER A 237 18.60 -27.36 -10.45
C SER A 237 17.26 -26.61 -10.44
N VAL A 238 17.23 -25.41 -11.01
CA VAL A 238 16.04 -24.56 -11.10
C VAL A 238 15.69 -24.38 -12.57
N ASN A 239 14.40 -24.52 -12.90
CA ASN A 239 13.91 -24.35 -14.26
C ASN A 239 12.72 -23.36 -14.29
N CYS A 240 13.03 -22.09 -14.49
CA CYS A 240 12.04 -21.03 -14.67
C CYS A 240 11.75 -20.78 -16.16
N THR A 241 10.51 -20.42 -16.48
CA THR A 241 10.09 -20.01 -17.82
C THR A 241 10.40 -18.54 -18.11
N GLY A 242 10.58 -17.72 -17.07
CA GLY A 242 10.99 -16.31 -17.09
C GLY A 242 9.85 -15.31 -16.81
N ASN A 243 8.60 -15.76 -16.74
CA ASN A 243 7.44 -14.93 -16.42
C ASN A 243 6.94 -15.11 -14.98
N GLU A 244 7.58 -16.00 -14.22
CA GLU A 244 7.33 -16.16 -12.79
C GLU A 244 7.71 -14.89 -12.01
N ALA A 245 6.94 -14.61 -10.96
CA ALA A 245 7.19 -13.48 -10.09
C ALA A 245 8.20 -13.84 -8.99
N ASP A 246 8.14 -15.07 -8.47
CA ASP A 246 9.01 -15.59 -7.43
C ASP A 246 9.69 -16.92 -7.85
N LEU A 247 10.77 -17.28 -7.18
CA LEU A 247 11.50 -18.52 -7.41
C LEU A 247 10.64 -19.73 -7.03
N SER A 248 9.76 -19.57 -6.05
CA SER A 248 8.83 -20.60 -5.60
C SER A 248 7.81 -21.00 -6.67
N ASP A 249 7.55 -20.14 -7.66
CA ASP A 249 6.69 -20.46 -8.81
C ASP A 249 7.45 -21.23 -9.91
N CYS A 250 8.78 -21.27 -9.85
CA CYS A 250 9.59 -22.01 -10.81
C CYS A 250 9.52 -23.52 -10.56
N LYS A 251 9.68 -24.29 -11.64
CA LYS A 251 9.74 -25.75 -11.56
C LYS A 251 11.09 -26.20 -11.00
N LEU A 252 11.05 -27.22 -10.14
CA LEU A 252 12.25 -27.92 -9.69
C LEU A 252 12.85 -28.64 -10.91
N GLY A 253 14.14 -28.42 -11.13
CA GLY A 253 14.89 -29.06 -12.21
C GLY A 253 15.33 -30.47 -11.83
N ARG A 254 16.35 -30.97 -12.56
CA ARG A 254 16.92 -32.29 -12.29
C ARG A 254 17.54 -32.35 -10.89
N GLU A 255 17.37 -33.50 -10.24
CA GLU A 255 18.15 -33.84 -9.06
C GLU A 255 19.63 -33.99 -9.45
N ILE A 256 20.50 -33.34 -8.68
CA ILE A 256 21.94 -33.35 -8.90
C ILE A 256 22.53 -34.35 -7.91
N GLU A 257 23.07 -35.46 -8.43
CA GLU A 257 23.59 -36.55 -7.60
C GLU A 257 24.59 -36.04 -6.54
N LEU A 258 24.25 -36.25 -5.27
CA LEU A 258 25.08 -35.89 -4.12
C LEU A 258 26.15 -36.96 -3.84
N LYS A 259 27.01 -37.30 -4.81
CA LYS A 259 28.09 -38.27 -4.59
C LYS A 259 29.31 -37.60 -3.92
N GLY A 260 29.34 -37.62 -2.58
CA GLY A 260 30.49 -37.16 -1.77
C GLY A 260 30.59 -35.63 -1.61
N ASN A 261 31.81 -35.08 -1.51
CA ASN A 261 32.08 -33.63 -1.39
C ASN A 261 31.90 -32.84 -2.71
N HIS A 262 31.43 -33.50 -3.78
CA HIS A 262 31.39 -32.96 -5.14
C HIS A 262 29.96 -33.06 -5.71
N THR A 263 29.22 -31.97 -5.59
CA THR A 263 27.81 -31.87 -6.02
C THR A 263 27.64 -31.00 -7.26
N CYS A 264 28.75 -30.56 -7.88
CA CYS A 264 28.82 -29.70 -9.06
C CYS A 264 30.25 -29.85 -9.63
N GLU A 265 30.50 -30.95 -10.34
CA GLU A 265 31.85 -31.37 -10.73
C GLU A 265 32.48 -30.46 -11.79
N LYS A 266 31.71 -30.04 -12.79
CA LYS A 266 32.16 -29.19 -13.90
C LYS A 266 31.69 -27.74 -13.77
N GLY A 267 30.68 -27.49 -12.95
CA GLY A 267 30.14 -26.16 -12.69
C GLY A 267 30.82 -25.37 -11.56
N MET A 268 30.27 -24.19 -11.32
CA MET A 268 30.60 -23.27 -10.23
C MET A 268 29.31 -22.71 -9.62
N PRO A 269 29.37 -22.04 -8.46
CA PRO A 269 28.20 -21.41 -7.88
C PRO A 269 27.64 -20.35 -8.82
N VAL A 270 26.31 -20.32 -8.94
CA VAL A 270 25.58 -19.33 -9.74
C VAL A 270 25.94 -17.91 -9.30
N VAL A 271 26.13 -17.05 -10.29
CA VAL A 271 26.34 -15.61 -10.12
C VAL A 271 25.24 -14.89 -10.89
N VAL A 272 24.55 -13.98 -10.20
CA VAL A 272 23.50 -13.15 -10.79
C VAL A 272 23.99 -11.70 -10.79
N SER A 273 23.62 -10.96 -11.83
CA SER A 273 23.76 -9.50 -11.89
C SER A 273 22.49 -8.90 -12.46
N CYS A 274 21.99 -7.90 -11.76
CA CYS A 274 20.74 -7.22 -12.06
C CYS A 274 20.99 -5.77 -12.47
N VAL A 275 20.05 -5.21 -13.22
CA VAL A 275 20.03 -3.82 -13.64
C VAL A 275 19.13 -3.04 -12.68
N PRO A 276 19.65 -2.08 -11.90
CA PRO A 276 18.80 -1.24 -11.07
C PRO A 276 17.93 -0.33 -11.93
N GLY A 277 16.67 -0.16 -11.52
CA GLY A 277 15.79 0.86 -12.07
C GLY A 277 16.37 2.27 -11.86
N ARG A 278 15.90 3.24 -12.64
CA ARG A 278 16.42 4.61 -12.67
C ARG A 278 16.47 5.26 -11.28
N ALA A 279 15.41 5.07 -10.49
CA ALA A 279 15.31 5.63 -9.13
C ALA A 279 16.31 5.01 -8.13
N PHE A 280 16.85 3.83 -8.43
CA PHE A 280 17.74 3.06 -7.54
C PHE A 280 19.17 2.93 -8.09
N ALA A 281 19.48 3.58 -9.21
CA ALA A 281 20.79 3.55 -9.82
C ALA A 281 21.81 4.35 -8.96
N PRO A 282 23.02 3.81 -8.70
CA PRO A 282 24.04 4.52 -7.92
C PRO A 282 24.44 5.85 -8.58
N SER A 283 24.73 6.87 -7.76
CA SER A 283 25.03 8.26 -8.17
C SER A 283 26.17 8.41 -9.20
N VAL A 284 27.08 7.45 -9.33
CA VAL A 284 28.15 7.44 -10.35
C VAL A 284 27.60 7.23 -11.77
N SER A 285 26.37 6.73 -11.89
CA SER A 285 25.62 6.59 -13.15
C SER A 285 24.74 7.82 -13.46
N ALA A 286 24.71 8.84 -12.58
CA ALA A 286 23.97 10.09 -12.79
C ALA A 286 24.50 10.93 -13.96
N GLY A 287 25.69 10.62 -14.50
CA GLY A 287 26.21 11.20 -15.74
C GLY A 287 25.37 10.88 -16.98
N PHE A 288 24.45 9.91 -16.91
CA PHE A 288 23.49 9.59 -17.97
C PHE A 288 22.16 10.34 -17.85
N SER A 289 21.96 11.18 -16.82
CA SER A 289 20.74 11.99 -16.65
C SER A 289 20.48 12.99 -17.79
N LYS A 290 21.52 13.36 -18.54
CA LYS A 290 21.43 14.30 -19.68
C LYS A 290 21.10 13.65 -21.04
N ALA A 291 21.00 12.33 -21.13
CA ALA A 291 20.85 11.62 -22.42
C ALA A 291 19.44 11.08 -22.69
N TYR A 292 18.51 11.19 -21.75
CA TYR A 292 17.13 10.70 -21.92
C TYR A 292 16.17 11.88 -22.00
N ARG A 293 15.46 11.99 -23.13
CA ARG A 293 14.25 12.81 -23.22
C ARG A 293 13.27 12.29 -22.15
N VAL A 294 12.61 13.22 -21.46
CA VAL A 294 11.50 12.89 -20.56
C VAL A 294 10.33 12.47 -21.47
N GLU A 295 10.33 11.22 -21.90
CA GLU A 295 9.14 10.64 -22.51
C GLU A 295 8.07 10.52 -21.44
N GLN A 296 6.85 10.89 -21.79
CA GLN A 296 5.71 10.88 -20.89
C GLN A 296 5.43 9.44 -20.42
N PRO A 297 5.29 9.20 -19.10
CA PRO A 297 4.96 7.87 -18.60
C PRO A 297 3.55 7.49 -19.05
N LEU A 298 3.38 6.25 -19.55
CA LEU A 298 2.10 5.70 -19.96
C LEU A 298 1.35 5.01 -18.81
N VAL A 299 2.07 4.64 -17.75
CA VAL A 299 1.53 3.97 -16.56
C VAL A 299 2.05 4.65 -15.32
N ARG A 300 1.21 4.78 -14.29
CA ARG A 300 1.58 5.30 -12.96
C ARG A 300 0.84 4.55 -11.85
N LEU A 301 1.35 4.70 -10.63
CA LEU A 301 0.71 4.20 -9.42
C LEU A 301 0.22 5.36 -8.54
N ARG A 302 -0.95 5.18 -7.91
CA ARG A 302 -1.59 6.12 -6.97
C ARG A 302 -2.12 5.42 -5.73
N GLY A 303 -2.28 6.16 -4.62
CA GLY A 303 -2.87 5.64 -3.37
C GLY A 303 -2.02 4.61 -2.59
N GLY A 304 -0.77 4.37 -2.99
CA GLY A 304 0.13 3.44 -2.30
C GLY A 304 0.94 4.11 -1.18
N ALA A 305 1.13 3.41 -0.06
CA ALA A 305 1.89 3.92 1.08
C ALA A 305 3.41 3.84 0.85
N MET A 306 3.83 2.79 0.16
CA MET A 306 5.20 2.47 -0.16
C MET A 306 5.50 2.73 -1.64
N ILE A 307 6.78 2.90 -1.94
CA ILE A 307 7.24 2.96 -3.32
C ILE A 307 6.95 1.63 -4.01
N GLY A 308 6.45 1.68 -5.24
CA GLY A 308 6.13 0.49 -6.02
C GLY A 308 4.85 -0.21 -5.59
N GLU A 309 3.97 0.45 -4.84
CA GLU A 309 2.59 0.00 -4.68
C GLU A 309 1.59 1.10 -5.01
N GLY A 310 0.38 0.69 -5.38
CA GLY A 310 -0.74 1.59 -5.66
C GLY A 310 -1.71 1.03 -6.69
N ARG A 311 -2.83 1.73 -6.86
CA ARG A 311 -3.76 1.58 -7.97
C ARG A 311 -3.06 1.87 -9.29
N VAL A 312 -3.32 1.04 -10.30
CA VAL A 312 -2.74 1.18 -11.64
C VAL A 312 -3.58 2.16 -12.45
N GLU A 313 -2.93 3.24 -12.91
CA GLU A 313 -3.53 4.18 -13.85
C GLU A 313 -2.73 4.19 -15.15
N VAL A 314 -3.44 4.24 -16.26
CA VAL A 314 -2.88 4.26 -17.62
C VAL A 314 -3.27 5.53 -18.34
N LEU A 315 -2.35 6.09 -19.11
CA LEU A 315 -2.59 7.26 -19.93
C LEU A 315 -3.04 6.83 -21.32
N LYS A 316 -4.24 7.22 -21.71
CA LYS A 316 -4.82 6.92 -23.04
C LYS A 316 -5.53 8.14 -23.57
N ASN A 317 -5.28 8.48 -24.84
CA ASN A 317 -5.84 9.68 -25.49
C ASN A 317 -5.57 11.00 -24.73
N GLY A 318 -4.47 11.08 -23.98
CA GLY A 318 -4.11 12.25 -23.19
C GLY A 318 -4.76 12.33 -21.81
N GLU A 319 -5.61 11.36 -21.44
CA GLU A 319 -6.30 11.30 -20.15
C GLU A 319 -5.89 10.05 -19.36
N TRP A 320 -5.66 10.23 -18.06
CA TRP A 320 -5.41 9.14 -17.12
C TRP A 320 -6.73 8.47 -16.75
N GLY A 321 -6.71 7.15 -16.69
CA GLY A 321 -7.83 6.34 -16.26
C GLY A 321 -7.35 5.04 -15.65
N THR A 322 -8.26 4.31 -15.02
CA THR A 322 -7.94 3.11 -14.25
C THR A 322 -8.00 1.84 -15.10
N VAL A 323 -7.62 0.73 -14.50
CA VAL A 323 -7.67 -0.62 -15.07
C VAL A 323 -8.61 -1.44 -14.20
N CYS A 324 -9.61 -2.09 -14.81
CA CYS A 324 -10.52 -2.99 -14.11
C CYS A 324 -9.81 -4.31 -13.75
N ASP A 325 -10.22 -4.91 -12.64
CA ASP A 325 -9.55 -6.06 -12.05
C ASP A 325 -10.04 -7.43 -12.57
N ASP A 326 -11.02 -7.46 -13.47
CA ASP A 326 -11.41 -8.70 -14.14
C ASP A 326 -10.19 -9.33 -14.81
N ASN A 327 -9.94 -10.60 -14.47
CA ASN A 327 -8.78 -11.35 -14.96
C ASN A 327 -7.42 -10.68 -14.67
N TRP A 328 -7.34 -9.79 -13.68
CA TRP A 328 -6.09 -9.16 -13.25
C TRP A 328 -5.19 -10.15 -12.53
N ASP A 329 -4.04 -10.45 -13.14
CA ASP A 329 -3.14 -11.49 -12.66
C ASP A 329 -1.72 -10.97 -12.31
N ILE A 330 -0.92 -11.86 -11.72
CA ILE A 330 0.45 -11.54 -11.31
C ILE A 330 1.39 -11.25 -12.49
N ARG A 331 1.05 -11.71 -13.70
CA ARG A 331 1.86 -11.49 -14.91
C ARG A 331 1.66 -10.07 -15.41
N ALA A 332 0.42 -9.62 -15.51
CA ALA A 332 0.09 -8.24 -15.84
C ALA A 332 0.65 -7.27 -14.81
N ALA A 333 0.49 -7.57 -13.51
CA ALA A 333 1.11 -6.79 -12.44
C ALA A 333 2.65 -6.74 -12.55
N THR A 334 3.29 -7.85 -12.95
CA THR A 334 4.75 -7.89 -13.15
C THR A 334 5.20 -7.05 -14.34
N VAL A 335 4.39 -6.93 -15.41
CA VAL A 335 4.66 -6.00 -16.51
C VAL A 335 4.66 -4.56 -16.00
N VAL A 336 3.64 -4.15 -15.23
CA VAL A 336 3.57 -2.82 -14.61
C VAL A 336 4.79 -2.54 -13.74
N CYS A 337 5.13 -3.46 -12.84
CA CYS A 337 6.28 -3.29 -11.95
C CYS A 337 7.60 -3.11 -12.72
N ARG A 338 7.83 -3.91 -13.77
CA ARG A 338 9.03 -3.82 -14.60
C ARG A 338 9.08 -2.55 -15.44
N GLU A 339 7.95 -2.14 -16.01
CA GLU A 339 7.80 -0.88 -16.78
C GLU A 339 8.20 0.33 -15.93
N LEU A 340 7.76 0.35 -14.66
CA LEU A 340 8.09 1.41 -13.70
C LEU A 340 9.52 1.31 -13.13
N GLY A 341 10.30 0.30 -13.53
CA GLY A 341 11.68 0.11 -13.10
C GLY A 341 11.84 -0.59 -11.76
N PHE A 342 10.80 -1.24 -11.26
CA PHE A 342 10.85 -2.16 -10.12
C PHE A 342 11.12 -3.59 -10.57
N GLY A 343 11.07 -4.54 -9.64
CA GLY A 343 11.19 -5.96 -9.93
C GLY A 343 9.92 -6.60 -10.47
N SER A 344 9.69 -7.86 -10.09
CA SER A 344 8.40 -8.53 -10.29
C SER A 344 7.34 -8.00 -9.33
N ALA A 345 6.08 -8.31 -9.60
CA ALA A 345 5.01 -8.05 -8.65
C ALA A 345 5.06 -9.06 -7.50
N LYS A 346 4.91 -8.56 -6.26
CA LYS A 346 4.60 -9.36 -5.07
C LYS A 346 3.14 -9.77 -5.06
N GLU A 347 2.25 -8.82 -5.39
CA GLU A 347 0.81 -9.00 -5.33
C GLU A 347 0.16 -8.29 -6.52
N ALA A 348 -0.80 -8.96 -7.15
CA ALA A 348 -1.83 -8.37 -8.00
C ALA A 348 -3.07 -8.18 -7.13
N LEU A 349 -3.47 -6.93 -6.91
CA LEU A 349 -4.56 -6.55 -6.02
C LEU A 349 -5.79 -6.19 -6.85
N THR A 350 -6.95 -6.59 -6.32
CA THR A 350 -8.28 -6.39 -6.91
C THR A 350 -9.20 -5.83 -5.82
N GLY A 351 -10.35 -5.27 -6.19
CA GLY A 351 -11.35 -4.72 -5.30
C GLY A 351 -10.96 -3.34 -4.77
N ALA A 352 -10.28 -2.53 -5.59
CA ALA A 352 -9.81 -1.18 -5.23
C ALA A 352 -9.09 -1.10 -3.87
N ARG A 353 -8.38 -2.17 -3.47
CA ARG A 353 -7.77 -2.30 -2.13
C ARG A 353 -6.77 -1.20 -1.78
N LEU A 354 -6.19 -0.55 -2.77
CA LEU A 354 -5.28 0.58 -2.59
C LEU A 354 -5.93 1.94 -2.93
N GLY A 355 -7.25 2.01 -2.86
CA GLY A 355 -8.06 3.19 -3.14
C GLY A 355 -8.70 3.13 -4.53
N GLN A 356 -9.87 3.74 -4.65
CA GLN A 356 -10.65 3.89 -5.87
C GLN A 356 -10.12 5.04 -6.73
N GLY A 357 -10.23 4.91 -8.05
CA GLY A 357 -10.01 6.01 -8.98
C GLY A 357 -11.24 6.88 -9.15
N ILE A 358 -11.18 7.79 -10.12
CA ILE A 358 -12.31 8.57 -10.60
C ILE A 358 -12.14 8.81 -12.09
N GLY A 359 -13.25 8.87 -12.82
CA GLY A 359 -13.25 9.14 -14.26
C GLY A 359 -13.27 7.85 -15.10
N PRO A 360 -12.54 7.77 -16.21
CA PRO A 360 -12.67 6.65 -17.12
C PRO A 360 -11.91 5.39 -16.65
N VAL A 361 -12.50 4.22 -16.88
CA VAL A 361 -11.83 2.92 -16.83
C VAL A 361 -11.35 2.58 -18.24
N HIS A 362 -10.03 2.56 -18.47
CA HIS A 362 -9.45 2.50 -19.84
C HIS A 362 -9.18 1.09 -20.36
N MET A 363 -9.07 0.12 -19.46
CA MET A 363 -8.70 -1.26 -19.75
C MET A 363 -9.51 -2.22 -18.89
N ASN A 364 -9.96 -3.33 -19.48
CA ASN A 364 -10.56 -4.47 -18.78
C ASN A 364 -9.94 -5.80 -19.25
N GLU A 365 -10.06 -6.87 -18.47
CA GLU A 365 -9.64 -8.24 -18.81
C GLU A 365 -8.20 -8.31 -19.36
N VAL A 366 -7.27 -7.65 -18.68
CA VAL A 366 -5.89 -7.51 -19.16
C VAL A 366 -5.19 -8.86 -19.16
N GLN A 367 -4.61 -9.24 -20.30
CA GLN A 367 -3.91 -10.50 -20.50
C GLN A 367 -2.48 -10.24 -21.01
N CYS A 368 -1.51 -10.47 -20.12
CA CYS A 368 -0.09 -10.33 -20.43
C CYS A 368 0.61 -11.70 -20.44
N SER A 369 1.60 -11.86 -21.33
CA SER A 369 2.51 -13.00 -21.32
C SER A 369 3.56 -12.92 -20.20
N GLY A 370 3.90 -11.70 -19.75
CA GLY A 370 4.91 -11.36 -18.74
C GLY A 370 6.25 -10.86 -19.32
N PHE A 371 6.32 -10.70 -20.64
CA PHE A 371 7.52 -10.26 -21.38
C PHE A 371 7.35 -8.91 -22.10
N GLU A 372 6.14 -8.39 -22.12
CA GLU A 372 5.82 -7.05 -22.61
C GLU A 372 6.64 -5.99 -21.88
N LYS A 373 6.94 -4.89 -22.56
CA LYS A 373 7.70 -3.77 -21.97
C LYS A 373 6.80 -2.75 -21.29
N SER A 374 5.55 -2.67 -21.74
CA SER A 374 4.52 -1.79 -21.20
C SER A 374 3.20 -2.54 -21.09
N LEU A 375 2.38 -2.18 -20.10
CA LEU A 375 1.03 -2.71 -19.94
C LEU A 375 0.17 -2.46 -21.19
N THR A 376 0.44 -1.36 -21.91
CA THR A 376 -0.29 -0.98 -23.13
C THR A 376 -0.05 -1.92 -24.31
N GLU A 377 0.98 -2.78 -24.25
CA GLU A 377 1.28 -3.81 -25.26
C GLU A 377 0.52 -5.12 -25.03
N CYS A 378 -0.06 -5.32 -23.83
CA CYS A 378 -0.84 -6.50 -23.51
C CYS A 378 -2.19 -6.50 -24.25
N TYR A 379 -2.78 -7.68 -24.42
CA TYR A 379 -4.17 -7.76 -24.85
C TYR A 379 -5.07 -7.27 -23.72
N PHE A 380 -6.11 -6.51 -24.05
CA PHE A 380 -7.13 -6.09 -23.10
C PHE A 380 -8.45 -5.84 -23.83
N ASN A 381 -9.55 -6.03 -23.11
CA ASN A 381 -10.88 -5.69 -23.57
C ASN A 381 -11.08 -4.15 -23.48
N ARG A 382 -11.52 -3.55 -24.58
CA ARG A 382 -11.73 -2.10 -24.68
C ARG A 382 -13.07 -1.65 -24.14
N GLU A 383 -14.03 -2.56 -24.09
CA GLU A 383 -15.37 -2.30 -23.59
C GLU A 383 -15.35 -2.60 -22.09
N ALA A 384 -15.08 -1.58 -21.26
CA ALA A 384 -15.16 -1.67 -19.81
C ALA A 384 -16.64 -1.65 -19.32
N LEU A 385 -17.53 -2.32 -20.05
CA LEU A 385 -18.95 -2.41 -19.73
C LEU A 385 -19.14 -3.24 -18.47
N GLY A 386 -19.65 -2.61 -17.40
CA GLY A 386 -19.94 -3.28 -16.13
C GLY A 386 -18.90 -3.08 -15.03
N CYS A 387 -17.72 -2.53 -15.35
CA CYS A 387 -16.71 -2.21 -14.33
C CYS A 387 -17.03 -0.91 -13.61
N SER A 388 -16.91 -0.94 -12.29
CA SER A 388 -16.97 0.22 -11.40
C SER A 388 -15.60 0.53 -10.79
N HIS A 389 -15.44 1.68 -10.13
CA HIS A 389 -14.20 2.02 -9.43
C HIS A 389 -13.94 1.17 -8.17
N GLU A 390 -14.90 0.35 -7.75
CA GLU A 390 -14.68 -0.68 -6.72
C GLU A 390 -13.83 -1.84 -7.23
N GLU A 391 -13.70 -1.97 -8.55
CA GLU A 391 -12.96 -3.03 -9.25
C GLU A 391 -11.64 -2.51 -9.82
N ASP A 392 -11.15 -1.37 -9.33
CA ASP A 392 -9.87 -0.83 -9.81
C ASP A 392 -8.70 -1.72 -9.36
N ALA A 393 -7.89 -2.14 -10.34
CA ALA A 393 -6.74 -2.97 -10.16
C ALA A 393 -5.55 -2.23 -9.54
N ALA A 394 -4.79 -2.92 -8.71
CA ALA A 394 -3.62 -2.39 -8.02
C ALA A 394 -2.46 -3.39 -8.01
N VAL A 395 -1.26 -2.91 -7.71
CA VAL A 395 -0.05 -3.74 -7.62
C VAL A 395 0.75 -3.44 -6.36
N ARG A 396 1.51 -4.45 -5.91
CA ARG A 396 2.65 -4.27 -5.02
C ARG A 396 3.88 -4.89 -5.65
N CYS A 397 4.93 -4.10 -5.82
CA CYS A 397 6.16 -4.52 -6.50
C CYS A 397 7.25 -4.97 -5.50
N HIS A 398 8.15 -5.81 -5.98
CA HIS A 398 9.45 -5.97 -5.36
C HIS A 398 10.29 -4.71 -5.58
N VAL A 399 10.85 -4.18 -4.50
CA VAL A 399 11.69 -2.98 -4.48
C VAL A 399 13.04 -3.36 -3.89
N PRO A 400 14.17 -2.88 -4.45
CA PRO A 400 15.48 -3.31 -4.02
C PRO A 400 15.77 -2.83 -2.60
N ALA A 401 16.45 -3.66 -1.82
CA ALA A 401 16.77 -3.34 -0.44
C ALA A 401 17.83 -2.23 -0.35
N MET A 402 17.38 -0.99 -0.14
CA MET A 402 18.22 0.20 -0.05
C MET A 402 18.76 0.49 1.36
N GLY A 403 18.22 -0.16 2.40
CA GLY A 403 18.68 0.05 3.78
C GLY A 403 18.51 1.48 4.30
N PHE A 404 17.55 2.24 3.76
CA PHE A 404 17.27 3.63 4.14
C PHE A 404 16.87 3.79 5.61
N ASN A 405 16.24 2.78 6.18
CA ASN A 405 15.83 2.70 7.58
C ASN A 405 17.01 2.70 8.58
N LYS A 406 18.27 2.58 8.14
CA LYS A 406 19.43 2.61 9.04
C LYS A 406 19.88 4.02 9.43
N ARG A 407 19.32 5.06 8.80
CA ARG A 407 19.69 6.46 9.03
C ARG A 407 18.64 7.26 9.80
N VAL A 408 17.46 6.71 10.01
CA VAL A 408 16.33 7.34 10.69
C VAL A 408 15.72 6.31 11.64
N ARG A 409 15.25 6.74 12.81
CA ARG A 409 14.50 5.90 13.75
C ARG A 409 13.48 6.74 14.53
N LEU A 410 12.45 6.07 15.05
CA LEU A 410 11.51 6.65 16.00
C LEU A 410 11.89 6.25 17.43
N SER A 411 11.76 7.20 18.36
CA SER A 411 12.20 7.06 19.75
C SER A 411 11.18 7.67 20.71
N GLY A 412 11.00 7.03 21.87
CA GLY A 412 10.13 7.50 22.96
C GLY A 412 8.61 7.34 22.75
N GLY A 413 8.16 6.84 21.59
CA GLY A 413 6.75 6.59 21.29
C GLY A 413 6.09 5.50 22.15
N ARG A 414 4.75 5.53 22.27
CA ARG A 414 4.00 4.49 23.00
C ARG A 414 3.94 3.16 22.24
N ASN A 415 4.11 3.22 20.93
CA ASN A 415 4.11 2.07 20.03
C ASN A 415 5.16 2.28 18.91
N PRO A 416 5.49 1.25 18.11
CA PRO A 416 6.51 1.35 17.07
C PRO A 416 6.20 2.29 15.90
N TYR A 417 4.96 2.78 15.78
CA TYR A 417 4.50 3.63 14.68
C TYR A 417 4.56 5.12 15.00
N GLU A 418 4.85 5.50 16.24
CA GLU A 418 4.97 6.90 16.63
C GLU A 418 6.27 7.17 17.38
N GLY A 419 6.68 8.43 17.39
CA GLY A 419 7.77 8.88 18.23
C GLY A 419 8.50 10.08 17.69
N ARG A 420 9.50 10.50 18.46
CA ARG A 420 10.45 11.54 18.07
C ARG A 420 11.34 11.03 16.94
N VAL A 421 11.51 11.84 15.90
CA VAL A 421 12.35 11.51 14.74
C VAL A 421 13.81 11.76 15.10
N GLU A 422 14.59 10.69 15.12
CA GLU A 422 16.03 10.74 15.31
C GLU A 422 16.72 10.32 14.01
N VAL A 423 17.72 11.09 13.58
CA VAL A 423 18.49 10.85 12.35
C VAL A 423 19.97 10.74 12.65
N LEU A 424 20.67 9.91 11.87
CA LEU A 424 22.11 9.73 11.97
C LEU A 424 22.82 10.84 11.19
N GLY A 425 23.29 11.86 11.89
CA GLY A 425 23.98 13.02 11.33
C GLY A 425 25.48 13.03 11.64
N GLU A 426 26.24 13.83 10.91
CA GLU A 426 27.66 14.06 11.20
C GLU A 426 27.81 15.27 12.14
N ARG A 427 28.47 15.07 13.28
CA ARG A 427 28.83 16.13 14.23
C ARG A 427 30.29 15.97 14.64
N ASN A 428 31.10 17.01 14.48
CA ASN A 428 32.53 17.01 14.79
C ASN A 428 33.31 15.84 14.15
N GLY A 429 32.95 15.43 12.92
CA GLY A 429 33.60 14.34 12.19
C GLY A 429 33.21 12.92 12.62
N SER A 430 32.26 12.77 13.55
CA SER A 430 31.69 11.48 13.97
C SER A 430 30.20 11.40 13.65
N LEU A 431 29.73 10.20 13.29
CA LEU A 431 28.29 9.95 13.10
C LEU A 431 27.62 9.77 14.46
N VAL A 432 26.64 10.62 14.75
CA VAL A 432 25.87 10.62 15.99
C VAL A 432 24.39 10.67 15.69
N TRP A 433 23.58 10.05 16.55
CA TRP A 433 22.14 10.23 16.50
C TRP A 433 21.79 11.62 17.04
N GLY A 434 20.85 12.27 16.39
CA GLY A 434 20.33 13.57 16.80
C GLY A 434 18.89 13.78 16.34
N THR A 435 18.26 14.84 16.82
CA THR A 435 16.89 15.20 16.44
C THR A 435 16.83 16.09 15.19
N VAL A 436 15.64 16.18 14.60
CA VAL A 436 15.31 17.13 13.54
C VAL A 436 14.60 18.34 14.15
N CYS A 437 14.94 19.55 13.70
CA CYS A 437 14.24 20.78 14.09
C CYS A 437 12.77 20.69 13.66
N SER A 438 11.85 21.06 14.54
CA SER A 438 10.41 21.04 14.24
C SER A 438 9.87 22.27 13.53
N ASP A 439 10.71 23.29 13.30
CA ASP A 439 10.28 24.50 12.60
C ASP A 439 9.82 24.15 11.17
N SER A 440 8.59 24.55 10.84
CA SER A 440 7.89 24.21 9.59
C SER A 440 7.71 22.70 9.33
N TRP A 441 7.82 21.85 10.35
CA TRP A 441 7.58 20.41 10.21
C TRP A 441 6.09 20.12 10.00
N GLY A 442 5.75 19.47 8.89
CA GLY A 442 4.38 19.18 8.48
C GLY A 442 4.15 17.73 8.03
N THR A 443 2.97 17.50 7.48
CA THR A 443 2.50 16.18 7.04
C THR A 443 3.38 15.59 5.94
N MET A 444 3.88 16.42 5.01
CA MET A 444 4.73 15.96 3.90
C MET A 444 6.07 15.41 4.36
N GLU A 445 6.72 16.05 5.33
CA GLU A 445 7.96 15.54 5.94
C GLU A 445 7.68 14.23 6.69
N ALA A 446 6.57 14.17 7.42
CA ALA A 446 6.15 12.98 8.13
C ALA A 446 5.88 11.79 7.18
N MET A 447 5.28 12.05 6.00
CA MET A 447 5.02 11.03 4.97
C MET A 447 6.34 10.40 4.49
N VAL A 448 7.37 11.23 4.24
CA VAL A 448 8.70 10.74 3.86
C VAL A 448 9.32 9.88 4.96
N VAL A 449 9.21 10.28 6.24
CA VAL A 449 9.75 9.50 7.37
C VAL A 449 9.03 8.15 7.51
N CYS A 450 7.70 8.15 7.54
CA CYS A 450 6.90 6.93 7.68
C CYS A 450 7.18 5.94 6.55
N ARG A 451 7.27 6.44 5.30
CA ARG A 451 7.62 5.63 4.13
C ARG A 451 9.06 5.13 4.18
N GLN A 452 10.02 5.98 4.55
CA GLN A 452 11.44 5.60 4.68
C GLN A 452 11.65 4.45 5.67
N LEU A 453 10.85 4.43 6.74
CA LEU A 453 10.87 3.39 7.78
C LEU A 453 10.06 2.14 7.40
N GLY A 454 9.25 2.19 6.34
CA GLY A 454 8.35 1.09 5.97
C GLY A 454 7.12 0.99 6.87
N LEU A 455 6.67 2.11 7.43
CA LEU A 455 5.54 2.20 8.37
C LEU A 455 4.25 2.73 7.74
N GLY A 456 4.25 2.92 6.41
CA GLY A 456 3.11 3.38 5.63
C GLY A 456 3.03 4.90 5.49
N PHE A 457 1.82 5.44 5.56
CA PHE A 457 1.53 6.87 5.52
C PHE A 457 1.82 7.54 6.87
N ALA A 458 1.98 8.86 6.86
CA ALA A 458 1.83 9.64 8.07
C ALA A 458 0.36 9.68 8.46
N SER A 459 0.09 9.65 9.76
CA SER A 459 -1.19 10.07 10.31
C SER A 459 -1.10 11.47 10.89
N HIS A 460 0.02 11.78 11.57
CA HIS A 460 0.23 13.04 12.27
C HIS A 460 1.70 13.48 12.19
N ALA A 461 1.89 14.79 12.06
CA ALA A 461 3.17 15.46 12.22
C ALA A 461 3.14 16.32 13.49
N PHE A 462 4.17 16.17 14.33
CA PHE A 462 4.28 16.84 15.63
C PHE A 462 5.46 17.80 15.63
N GLN A 463 5.20 19.05 16.01
CA GLN A 463 6.25 20.05 16.19
C GLN A 463 6.80 20.09 17.63
N GLU A 464 6.04 19.55 18.58
CA GLU A 464 6.45 19.46 19.98
C GLU A 464 6.35 18.01 20.47
N THR A 465 7.44 17.51 21.04
CA THR A 465 7.60 16.09 21.38
C THR A 465 8.07 15.88 22.83
N TYR A 466 7.79 16.85 23.70
CA TYR A 466 8.23 16.85 25.10
C TYR A 466 7.78 15.61 25.91
N TYR A 467 6.71 14.93 25.49
CA TYR A 467 6.14 13.77 26.15
C TYR A 467 6.79 12.44 25.71
N TRP A 468 7.57 12.43 24.63
CA TRP A 468 8.36 11.27 24.22
C TRP A 468 9.77 11.36 24.79
N GLN A 469 10.02 10.55 25.82
CA GLN A 469 11.35 10.38 26.39
C GLN A 469 12.15 9.46 25.45
N GLY A 470 12.90 10.06 24.53
CA GLY A 470 13.86 9.32 23.72
C GLY A 470 15.23 9.19 24.40
N ASP A 471 16.24 8.82 23.61
CA ASP A 471 17.60 8.66 24.09
C ASP A 471 18.23 10.03 24.36
N ALA A 472 18.61 10.32 25.60
CA ALA A 472 19.21 11.58 26.00
C ALA A 472 20.52 11.89 25.23
N SER A 473 21.20 10.86 24.73
CA SER A 473 22.39 11.03 23.89
C SER A 473 22.10 11.62 22.51
N ALA A 474 20.82 11.61 22.09
CA ALA A 474 20.36 12.06 20.78
C ALA A 474 19.58 13.39 20.82
N ASP A 475 19.56 14.12 21.94
CA ASP A 475 18.75 15.35 22.08
C ASP A 475 19.24 16.54 21.25
N ALA A 476 20.46 16.47 20.71
CA ALA A 476 21.03 17.52 19.89
C ALA A 476 20.42 17.54 18.49
N ILE A 477 20.08 18.73 17.99
CA ILE A 477 19.60 18.89 16.61
C ILE A 477 20.76 18.69 15.63
N VAL A 478 20.53 17.82 14.63
CA VAL A 478 21.49 17.51 13.56
C VAL A 478 20.97 17.86 12.17
N MET A 479 19.68 18.18 12.05
CA MET A 479 19.03 18.54 10.78
C MET A 479 17.96 19.61 11.02
N SER A 480 17.83 20.58 10.11
CA SER A 480 16.88 21.70 10.23
C SER A 480 16.41 22.20 8.86
N GLY A 481 15.32 22.96 8.85
CA GLY A 481 14.75 23.56 7.63
C GLY A 481 14.28 22.53 6.63
N VAL A 482 13.81 21.37 7.10
CA VAL A 482 13.39 20.26 6.23
C VAL A 482 12.08 20.62 5.56
N ARG A 483 12.06 20.57 4.23
CA ARG A 483 10.89 20.77 3.38
C ARG A 483 10.87 19.70 2.31
N CYS A 484 9.87 18.85 2.36
CA CYS A 484 9.66 17.75 1.42
C CYS A 484 8.54 18.11 0.44
N SER A 485 8.67 17.63 -0.80
CA SER A 485 7.58 17.57 -1.77
C SER A 485 6.62 16.41 -1.51
N GLY A 486 7.07 15.39 -0.76
CA GLY A 486 6.34 14.17 -0.45
C GLY A 486 6.71 13.00 -1.37
N THR A 487 7.52 13.20 -2.41
CA THR A 487 7.97 12.16 -3.37
C THR A 487 9.34 11.57 -3.04
N GLU A 488 10.07 12.19 -2.12
CA GLU A 488 11.43 11.81 -1.75
C GLU A 488 11.49 10.40 -1.13
N LEU A 489 12.53 9.63 -1.44
CA LEU A 489 12.68 8.27 -0.89
C LEU A 489 13.19 8.28 0.55
N THR A 490 13.89 9.36 0.92
CA THR A 490 14.57 9.52 2.20
C THR A 490 14.57 10.98 2.63
N LEU A 491 14.60 11.22 3.94
CA LEU A 491 14.57 12.57 4.50
C LEU A 491 15.77 13.43 4.08
N ASP A 492 16.92 12.81 3.79
CA ASP A 492 18.13 13.50 3.29
C ASP A 492 18.04 13.95 1.82
N GLN A 493 16.99 13.54 1.09
CA GLN A 493 16.70 14.04 -0.26
C GLN A 493 15.80 15.27 -0.26
N CYS A 494 15.09 15.52 0.84
CA CYS A 494 14.26 16.72 0.98
C CYS A 494 15.15 17.97 1.00
N LEU A 495 14.57 19.12 0.66
CA LEU A 495 15.28 20.38 0.83
C LEU A 495 15.53 20.59 2.33
N HIS A 496 16.79 20.72 2.73
CA HIS A 496 17.13 20.97 4.14
C HIS A 496 18.41 21.80 4.25
N HIS A 497 18.63 22.43 5.41
CA HIS A 497 19.88 23.12 5.67
C HIS A 497 21.05 22.13 5.69
N GLY A 498 22.20 22.52 5.12
CA GLY A 498 23.39 21.66 5.03
C GLY A 498 24.10 21.50 6.38
N ARG A 499 25.40 21.81 6.42
CA ARG A 499 26.20 21.69 7.67
C ARG A 499 25.84 22.71 8.74
N HIS A 500 25.27 23.85 8.34
CA HIS A 500 24.83 24.89 9.25
C HIS A 500 23.38 24.62 9.64
N VAL A 501 23.16 24.23 10.88
CA VAL A 501 21.84 23.96 11.45
C VAL A 501 21.37 25.21 12.15
N ASP A 502 20.21 25.73 11.75
CA ASP A 502 19.54 26.85 12.39
C ASP A 502 18.16 26.39 12.89
N CYS A 503 17.89 26.62 14.17
CA CYS A 503 16.63 26.25 14.80
C CYS A 503 16.33 27.24 15.93
N PRO A 504 15.57 28.32 15.65
CA PRO A 504 15.32 29.41 16.59
C PRO A 504 14.67 28.96 17.92
N LYS A 505 13.94 27.84 17.86
CA LYS A 505 13.33 27.15 19.00
C LYS A 505 13.74 25.67 18.93
N GLY A 506 14.94 25.31 19.41
CA GLY A 506 15.52 23.99 19.12
C GLY A 506 16.08 23.20 20.31
N GLY A 507 15.78 21.90 20.35
CA GLY A 507 16.42 20.89 21.20
C GLY A 507 15.49 20.29 22.26
N GLY A 508 15.51 18.96 22.42
CA GLY A 508 14.68 18.24 23.40
C GLY A 508 13.17 18.31 23.12
N ARG A 509 12.49 19.35 23.63
CA ARG A 509 11.01 19.52 23.56
C ARG A 509 10.51 19.96 22.18
N PHE A 510 11.34 20.65 21.41
CA PHE A 510 11.03 21.16 20.06
C PHE A 510 11.71 20.32 18.97
N ALA A 511 11.71 18.99 19.16
CA ALA A 511 12.13 18.05 18.13
C ALA A 511 10.92 17.62 17.32
N ALA A 512 11.12 17.39 16.02
CA ALA A 512 10.09 16.86 15.15
C ALA A 512 9.70 15.43 15.54
N GLY A 513 8.43 15.11 15.36
CA GLY A 513 7.86 13.79 15.63
C GLY A 513 6.83 13.39 14.59
N VAL A 514 6.57 12.10 14.52
CA VAL A 514 5.58 11.53 13.59
C VAL A 514 4.76 10.44 14.27
N SER A 515 3.57 10.21 13.74
CA SER A 515 2.81 8.99 13.92
C SER A 515 2.44 8.44 12.55
N CYS A 516 2.62 7.15 12.33
CA CYS A 516 2.42 6.48 11.05
C CYS A 516 1.20 5.55 11.08
N THR A 517 0.61 5.31 9.92
CA THR A 517 -0.52 4.39 9.70
C THR A 517 -0.32 3.63 8.39
N GLN A 518 -0.89 2.43 8.29
CA GLN A 518 -0.78 1.60 7.08
C GLN A 518 -1.74 2.03 5.96
N ALA A 519 -2.77 2.81 6.29
CA ALA A 519 -3.83 3.21 5.38
C ALA A 519 -4.27 4.66 5.67
N ALA A 520 -4.73 5.37 4.63
CA ALA A 520 -5.13 6.76 4.69
C ALA A 520 -6.37 7.02 3.78
N PRO A 521 -7.17 8.06 4.05
CA PRO A 521 -8.22 8.54 3.15
C PRO A 521 -7.63 9.16 1.87
N ASP A 522 -8.48 9.40 0.86
CA ASP A 522 -8.10 10.07 -0.40
C ASP A 522 -9.31 10.88 -0.88
N LEU A 523 -9.26 12.21 -0.74
CA LEU A 523 -10.36 13.10 -1.05
C LEU A 523 -10.29 13.63 -2.47
N VAL A 524 -11.38 13.47 -3.21
CA VAL A 524 -11.45 13.92 -4.61
C VAL A 524 -12.74 14.67 -4.87
N LEU A 525 -12.64 15.83 -5.53
CA LEU A 525 -13.79 16.62 -5.95
C LEU A 525 -14.39 16.07 -7.24
N ASP A 526 -15.71 15.92 -7.28
CA ASP A 526 -16.42 15.67 -8.54
C ASP A 526 -16.45 16.95 -9.40
N ALA A 527 -15.60 16.97 -10.43
CA ALA A 527 -15.48 18.10 -11.35
C ALA A 527 -16.75 18.31 -12.21
N GLN A 528 -17.50 17.26 -12.52
CA GLN A 528 -18.70 17.35 -13.36
C GLN A 528 -19.84 18.01 -12.59
N VAL A 529 -19.99 17.67 -11.30
CA VAL A 529 -20.96 18.31 -10.41
C VAL A 529 -20.72 19.82 -10.35
N VAL A 530 -19.46 20.26 -10.22
CA VAL A 530 -19.13 21.69 -10.24
C VAL A 530 -19.54 22.34 -11.56
N GLU A 531 -19.15 21.75 -12.70
CA GLU A 531 -19.45 22.30 -14.04
C GLU A 531 -20.96 22.45 -14.26
N GLN A 532 -21.75 21.45 -13.89
CA GLN A 532 -23.20 21.41 -14.13
C GLN A 532 -24.01 22.31 -13.20
N THR A 533 -23.50 22.60 -12.00
CA THR A 533 -24.23 23.34 -10.95
C THR A 533 -23.77 24.79 -10.82
N THR A 534 -22.85 25.26 -11.68
CA THR A 534 -22.34 26.63 -11.59
C THR A 534 -23.35 27.65 -12.12
N TYR A 535 -23.68 28.68 -11.33
CA TYR A 535 -24.52 29.81 -11.76
C TYR A 535 -24.22 31.10 -10.98
N LEU A 536 -24.74 32.22 -11.49
CA LEU A 536 -24.65 33.53 -10.83
C LEU A 536 -25.93 33.85 -10.07
N GLU A 537 -25.79 34.41 -8.87
CA GLU A 537 -26.88 34.96 -8.07
C GLU A 537 -26.51 36.34 -7.54
N ASP A 538 -27.38 37.33 -7.74
CA ASP A 538 -27.25 38.64 -7.12
C ASP A 538 -28.11 38.65 -5.83
N ARG A 539 -27.47 38.79 -4.66
CA ARG A 539 -28.16 38.83 -3.36
C ARG A 539 -27.96 40.16 -2.64
N PRO A 540 -29.02 40.73 -2.05
CA PRO A 540 -28.88 41.96 -1.28
C PRO A 540 -28.11 41.72 0.02
N MET A 541 -27.37 42.72 0.48
CA MET A 541 -26.45 42.58 1.62
C MET A 541 -27.19 42.25 2.93
N TYR A 542 -28.42 42.74 3.13
CA TYR A 542 -29.17 42.49 4.37
C TYR A 542 -29.48 41.01 4.67
N ILE A 543 -29.51 40.13 3.65
CA ILE A 543 -29.68 38.68 3.85
C ILE A 543 -28.36 37.94 4.02
N LEU A 544 -27.23 38.58 3.68
CA LEU A 544 -25.89 37.98 3.71
C LEU A 544 -25.14 38.28 5.01
N LYS A 545 -25.83 38.76 6.05
CA LYS A 545 -25.20 39.16 7.31
C LYS A 545 -24.40 38.03 7.97
N CYS A 546 -24.95 36.82 7.97
CA CYS A 546 -24.27 35.62 8.45
C CYS A 546 -23.01 35.30 7.65
N ALA A 547 -23.13 35.32 6.31
CA ALA A 547 -21.98 35.09 5.43
C ALA A 547 -20.89 36.17 5.58
N GLN A 548 -21.26 37.40 5.96
CA GLN A 548 -20.29 38.45 6.27
C GLN A 548 -19.55 38.20 7.59
N GLU A 549 -20.26 37.77 8.64
CA GLU A 549 -19.66 37.40 9.94
C GLU A 549 -18.72 36.20 9.80
N GLU A 550 -18.98 35.30 8.84
CA GLU A 550 -18.13 34.15 8.49
C GLU A 550 -17.03 34.45 7.47
N HIS A 551 -16.86 35.72 7.08
CA HIS A 551 -15.86 36.13 6.08
C HIS A 551 -16.02 35.44 4.70
N CYS A 552 -17.22 35.00 4.33
CA CYS A 552 -17.52 34.35 3.05
C CYS A 552 -17.74 35.33 1.89
N LEU A 553 -17.57 36.63 2.10
CA LEU A 553 -17.74 37.68 1.11
C LEU A 553 -16.40 38.38 0.84
N SER A 554 -16.27 39.06 -0.31
CA SER A 554 -15.05 39.80 -0.61
C SER A 554 -14.89 40.97 0.36
N SER A 555 -13.65 41.47 0.53
CA SER A 555 -13.35 42.60 1.43
C SER A 555 -14.12 43.89 1.11
N SER A 556 -14.69 44.04 -0.09
CA SER A 556 -15.55 45.20 -0.41
C SER A 556 -16.91 45.12 0.28
N ALA A 557 -17.34 43.93 0.72
CA ALA A 557 -18.58 43.73 1.47
C ALA A 557 -18.54 44.33 2.87
N ASP A 558 -17.36 44.44 3.49
CA ASP A 558 -17.19 44.98 4.85
C ASP A 558 -17.68 46.42 5.00
N ASN A 559 -17.60 47.20 3.91
CA ASN A 559 -18.03 48.60 3.86
C ASN A 559 -19.26 48.81 2.97
N ALA A 560 -19.94 47.73 2.55
CA ALA A 560 -21.06 47.82 1.63
C ALA A 560 -22.35 48.27 2.33
N ASP A 561 -23.17 49.06 1.63
CA ASP A 561 -24.49 49.46 2.10
C ASP A 561 -25.41 48.23 2.26
N PRO A 562 -26.20 48.08 3.34
CA PRO A 562 -27.18 47.00 3.50
C PRO A 562 -28.14 46.80 2.31
N SER A 563 -28.38 47.86 1.52
CA SER A 563 -29.22 47.84 0.32
C SER A 563 -28.48 47.46 -0.97
N SER A 564 -27.15 47.36 -0.92
CA SER A 564 -26.32 46.94 -2.05
C SER A 564 -26.47 45.45 -2.34
N TYR A 565 -26.05 45.04 -3.53
CA TYR A 565 -26.09 43.65 -3.97
C TYR A 565 -24.67 43.10 -4.07
N ARG A 566 -24.53 41.82 -3.69
CA ARG A 566 -23.35 41.01 -3.93
C ARG A 566 -23.64 40.04 -5.07
N ARG A 567 -22.69 39.92 -6.00
CA ARG A 567 -22.75 38.94 -7.08
C ARG A 567 -21.96 37.71 -6.71
N LEU A 568 -22.66 36.59 -6.59
CA LEU A 568 -22.13 35.33 -6.08
C LEU A 568 -22.06 34.31 -7.21
N LEU A 569 -20.88 33.75 -7.44
CA LEU A 569 -20.68 32.58 -8.30
C LEU A 569 -20.87 31.33 -7.45
N ARG A 570 -22.05 30.71 -7.55
CA ARG A 570 -22.41 29.49 -6.80
C ARG A 570 -22.12 28.23 -7.59
N PHE A 571 -21.84 27.15 -6.87
CA PHE A 571 -21.59 25.82 -7.41
C PHE A 571 -21.73 24.77 -6.29
N SER A 572 -22.05 23.52 -6.60
CA SER A 572 -22.01 22.44 -5.61
C SER A 572 -20.60 21.86 -5.52
N SER A 573 -20.20 21.39 -4.33
CA SER A 573 -18.98 20.61 -4.13
C SER A 573 -19.34 19.24 -3.59
N GLN A 574 -19.08 18.20 -4.36
CA GLN A 574 -19.19 16.82 -3.91
C GLN A 574 -17.78 16.23 -3.76
N ILE A 575 -17.40 15.89 -2.53
CA ILE A 575 -16.09 15.40 -2.16
C ILE A 575 -16.21 13.91 -1.82
N HIS A 576 -15.59 13.06 -2.62
CA HIS A 576 -15.55 11.61 -2.41
C HIS A 576 -14.37 11.22 -1.54
N ASN A 577 -14.53 10.22 -0.67
CA ASN A 577 -13.40 9.54 -0.04
C ASN A 577 -13.13 8.20 -0.76
N ASN A 578 -12.18 8.25 -1.69
CA ASN A 578 -11.74 7.12 -2.51
C ASN A 578 -10.53 6.40 -1.90
N GLY A 579 -10.17 6.72 -0.65
CA GLY A 579 -9.00 6.15 0.01
C GLY A 579 -9.24 4.77 0.59
N GLN A 580 -8.44 4.42 1.59
CA GLN A 580 -8.49 3.11 2.25
C GLN A 580 -9.11 3.16 3.65
N THR A 581 -9.26 4.36 4.22
CA THR A 581 -9.84 4.59 5.55
C THR A 581 -10.72 5.82 5.56
N ASP A 582 -11.61 5.91 6.55
CA ASP A 582 -12.45 7.09 6.76
C ASP A 582 -11.59 8.37 6.91
N PHE A 583 -12.01 9.44 6.25
CA PHE A 583 -11.46 10.77 6.51
C PHE A 583 -12.04 11.30 7.81
N ARG A 584 -11.19 11.82 8.70
CA ARG A 584 -11.61 12.37 9.99
C ARG A 584 -10.94 13.70 10.29
N PRO A 585 -11.66 14.64 10.93
CA PRO A 585 -11.08 15.91 11.32
C PRO A 585 -9.95 15.70 12.34
N ARG A 586 -8.88 16.46 12.20
CA ARG A 586 -7.73 16.46 13.12
C ARG A 586 -8.11 16.97 14.51
N ALA A 587 -9.00 17.96 14.55
CA ALA A 587 -9.45 18.60 15.77
C ALA A 587 -10.33 17.63 16.59
N ALA A 588 -10.04 17.53 17.89
CA ALA A 588 -10.87 16.74 18.79
C ALA A 588 -12.25 17.40 18.97
N HIS A 589 -13.25 16.60 19.33
CA HIS A 589 -14.65 17.04 19.47
C HIS A 589 -14.85 18.30 20.33
N HIS A 590 -14.02 18.49 21.37
CA HIS A 590 -14.08 19.65 22.27
C HIS A 590 -13.53 20.95 21.68
N SER A 591 -12.76 20.89 20.59
CA SER A 591 -12.20 22.06 19.92
C SER A 591 -13.02 22.47 18.68
N TRP A 592 -14.14 21.80 18.42
CA TRP A 592 -15.04 22.16 17.33
C TRP A 592 -15.78 23.45 17.66
N ILE A 593 -15.94 24.32 16.68
CA ILE A 593 -16.52 25.65 16.86
C ILE A 593 -17.98 25.60 16.40
N TRP A 594 -18.91 26.00 17.26
CA TRP A 594 -20.32 26.12 16.88
C TRP A 594 -20.52 27.34 16.00
N HIS A 595 -21.20 27.17 14.87
CA HIS A 595 -21.58 28.27 14.02
C HIS A 595 -23.06 28.65 14.21
N GLU A 596 -23.33 29.86 14.69
CA GLU A 596 -24.68 30.32 15.05
C GLU A 596 -25.61 30.37 13.84
N CYS A 597 -25.08 30.76 12.68
CA CYS A 597 -25.84 30.88 11.44
C CYS A 597 -26.23 29.52 10.84
N HIS A 598 -25.39 28.50 11.00
CA HIS A 598 -25.60 27.18 10.39
C HIS A 598 -26.13 26.12 11.35
N ARG A 599 -26.15 26.44 12.64
CA ARG A 599 -26.71 25.61 13.71
C ARG A 599 -26.09 24.21 13.76
N HIS A 600 -24.79 24.12 13.51
CA HIS A 600 -23.98 22.92 13.71
C HIS A 600 -22.52 23.30 14.00
N TYR A 601 -21.71 22.29 14.32
CA TYR A 601 -20.30 22.45 14.66
C TYR A 601 -19.40 22.29 13.43
N HIS A 602 -18.45 23.20 13.25
CA HIS A 602 -17.37 23.10 12.27
C HIS A 602 -16.19 22.34 12.89
N SER A 603 -15.76 21.24 12.24
CA SER A 603 -14.68 20.36 12.74
C SER A 603 -13.30 20.64 12.13
N MET A 604 -13.25 21.44 11.07
CA MET A 604 -12.08 22.00 10.41
C MET A 604 -12.32 23.47 10.03
N GLU A 605 -11.33 24.33 10.27
CA GLU A 605 -11.43 25.77 10.02
C GLU A 605 -11.38 26.08 8.51
N VAL A 606 -10.55 25.37 7.75
CA VAL A 606 -10.46 25.52 6.29
C VAL A 606 -10.46 24.15 5.64
N PHE A 607 -11.58 23.77 5.02
CA PHE A 607 -11.67 22.50 4.29
C PHE A 607 -11.38 22.67 2.82
N THR A 608 -11.87 23.76 2.21
CA THR A 608 -11.63 24.05 0.80
C THR A 608 -11.35 25.52 0.54
N HIS A 609 -10.39 25.80 -0.35
CA HIS A 609 -10.21 27.12 -0.95
C HIS A 609 -10.90 27.19 -2.31
N TYR A 610 -11.62 28.29 -2.55
CA TYR A 610 -12.29 28.58 -3.81
C TYR A 610 -11.63 29.81 -4.44
N ASP A 611 -10.84 29.58 -5.48
CA ASP A 611 -10.07 30.65 -6.11
C ASP A 611 -10.56 30.91 -7.52
N LEU A 612 -10.73 32.19 -7.86
CA LEU A 612 -10.76 32.62 -9.25
C LEU A 612 -9.41 33.26 -9.57
N LEU A 613 -8.74 32.72 -10.57
CA LEU A 613 -7.41 33.13 -11.01
C LEU A 613 -7.49 33.78 -12.39
N SER A 614 -6.60 34.74 -12.66
CA SER A 614 -6.35 35.17 -14.02
C SER A 614 -5.71 34.04 -14.83
N LEU A 615 -5.69 34.17 -16.16
CA LEU A 615 -4.94 33.22 -17.03
C LEU A 615 -3.44 33.19 -16.72
N ASN A 616 -2.91 34.22 -16.04
CA ASN A 616 -1.52 34.29 -15.58
C ASN A 616 -1.30 33.59 -14.22
N GLY A 617 -2.35 33.03 -13.61
CA GLY A 617 -2.30 32.34 -12.31
C GLY A 617 -2.37 33.25 -11.09
N THR A 618 -2.60 34.56 -11.26
CA THR A 618 -2.79 35.48 -10.13
C THR A 618 -4.20 35.38 -9.58
N LYS A 619 -4.36 35.29 -8.26
CA LYS A 619 -5.69 35.30 -7.62
C LYS A 619 -6.38 36.65 -7.86
N VAL A 620 -7.59 36.63 -8.42
CA VAL A 620 -8.41 37.82 -8.71
C VAL A 620 -9.67 37.89 -7.86
N ALA A 621 -10.17 36.75 -7.40
CA ALA A 621 -11.20 36.65 -6.38
C ALA A 621 -10.92 35.42 -5.51
N GLU A 622 -11.31 35.51 -4.25
CA GLU A 622 -11.19 34.44 -3.28
C GLU A 622 -12.55 34.23 -2.62
N GLY A 623 -12.90 32.96 -2.49
CA GLY A 623 -13.90 32.47 -1.57
C GLY A 623 -13.28 31.33 -0.78
N HIS A 624 -13.95 30.93 0.28
CA HIS A 624 -13.56 29.76 1.02
C HIS A 624 -14.77 29.13 1.67
N LYS A 625 -14.59 27.87 2.06
CA LYS A 625 -15.54 27.14 2.87
C LYS A 625 -14.78 26.62 4.07
N ALA A 626 -15.10 27.17 5.24
CA ALA A 626 -14.87 26.45 6.48
C ALA A 626 -15.64 25.13 6.42
N SER A 627 -15.12 24.01 6.96
CA SER A 627 -15.94 22.78 6.95
C SER A 627 -17.24 23.07 7.71
N PHE A 628 -18.36 22.99 7.01
CA PHE A 628 -19.66 23.11 7.67
C PHE A 628 -19.88 21.82 8.46
N CYS A 629 -19.77 20.65 7.83
CA CYS A 629 -20.10 19.38 8.44
C CYS A 629 -19.52 18.23 7.61
N LEU A 630 -18.59 17.42 8.14
CA LEU A 630 -18.12 16.22 7.42
C LEU A 630 -19.09 15.06 7.69
N GLU A 631 -19.88 14.67 6.69
CA GLU A 631 -20.87 13.58 6.80
C GLU A 631 -21.00 12.72 5.53
N ASP A 632 -21.66 11.56 5.67
CA ASP A 632 -21.91 10.63 4.57
C ASP A 632 -23.22 10.98 3.84
N THR A 633 -23.16 11.94 2.90
CA THR A 633 -24.36 12.37 2.14
C THR A 633 -24.82 11.35 1.09
N HIS A 634 -23.88 10.67 0.43
CA HIS A 634 -24.16 9.61 -0.55
C HIS A 634 -23.06 8.55 -0.46
N CYS A 635 -23.39 7.28 -0.68
CA CYS A 635 -22.44 6.17 -0.67
C CYS A 635 -22.76 5.22 -1.82
N ASN A 636 -21.75 4.51 -2.30
CA ASN A 636 -21.92 3.47 -3.30
C ASN A 636 -22.86 2.35 -2.82
N GLU A 637 -23.37 1.56 -3.76
CA GLU A 637 -24.29 0.46 -3.46
C GLU A 637 -23.67 -0.54 -2.48
N GLY A 638 -24.40 -0.88 -1.41
CA GLY A 638 -23.93 -1.80 -0.38
C GLY A 638 -23.13 -1.16 0.77
N ILE A 639 -22.75 0.11 0.65
CA ILE A 639 -22.06 0.85 1.73
C ILE A 639 -23.06 1.60 2.60
N GLN A 640 -22.98 1.41 3.92
CA GLN A 640 -23.84 2.11 4.88
C GLN A 640 -23.21 3.43 5.34
N LYS A 641 -24.04 4.48 5.37
CA LYS A 641 -23.69 5.77 5.96
C LYS A 641 -23.41 5.63 7.46
N LYS A 642 -22.39 6.33 7.95
CA LYS A 642 -21.90 6.23 9.33
C LYS A 642 -21.78 7.58 10.02
N TYR A 643 -21.32 8.61 9.31
CA TYR A 643 -21.11 9.94 9.87
C TYR A 643 -22.30 10.85 9.56
N GLU A 644 -22.74 11.59 10.58
CA GLU A 644 -23.87 12.52 10.52
C GLU A 644 -23.61 13.63 11.54
N CYS A 645 -23.71 14.90 11.13
CA CYS A 645 -23.39 16.02 12.01
C CYS A 645 -24.53 16.41 12.95
N ALA A 646 -25.75 15.97 12.65
CA ALA A 646 -26.92 16.22 13.49
C ALA A 646 -26.66 15.72 14.92
N ASN A 647 -27.22 16.45 15.90
CA ASN A 647 -27.13 16.09 17.33
C ASN A 647 -25.69 15.95 17.86
N PHE A 648 -24.75 16.75 17.33
CA PHE A 648 -23.34 16.72 17.74
C PHE A 648 -22.68 15.35 17.49
N GLY A 649 -23.13 14.67 16.43
CA GLY A 649 -22.64 13.38 16.00
C GLY A 649 -21.17 13.39 15.56
N ALA A 650 -20.64 12.20 15.36
CA ALA A 650 -19.28 12.04 14.85
C ALA A 650 -19.21 12.52 13.39
N GLN A 651 -18.15 13.25 13.07
CA GLN A 651 -17.90 13.80 11.75
C GLN A 651 -16.77 13.05 11.04
N GLY A 652 -16.92 12.87 9.73
CA GLY A 652 -15.99 12.20 8.85
C GLY A 652 -16.65 11.82 7.52
N ILE A 653 -15.85 11.29 6.60
CA ILE A 653 -16.33 10.76 5.32
C ILE A 653 -15.87 9.32 5.23
N SER A 654 -16.81 8.38 5.20
CA SER A 654 -16.55 6.94 5.10
C SER A 654 -15.96 6.59 3.73
N VAL A 655 -15.18 5.52 3.66
CA VAL A 655 -14.63 5.01 2.38
C VAL A 655 -15.76 4.64 1.43
N GLY A 656 -15.69 5.10 0.17
CA GLY A 656 -16.73 4.87 -0.84
C GLY A 656 -17.99 5.72 -0.63
N CYS A 657 -17.92 6.72 0.24
CA CYS A 657 -18.95 7.74 0.42
C CYS A 657 -18.45 9.11 -0.03
N SER A 658 -19.40 10.04 -0.20
CA SER A 658 -19.14 11.44 -0.49
C SER A 658 -19.92 12.38 0.42
N ASP A 659 -19.32 13.53 0.67
CA ASP A 659 -19.94 14.68 1.31
C ASP A 659 -20.30 15.73 0.24
N THR A 660 -21.56 16.16 0.21
CA THR A 660 -22.12 17.02 -0.83
C THR A 660 -22.60 18.34 -0.25
N TYR A 661 -21.81 19.38 -0.48
CA TYR A 661 -22.19 20.77 -0.26
C TYR A 661 -22.91 21.32 -1.47
N ARG A 662 -24.25 21.43 -1.38
CA ARG A 662 -25.07 21.91 -2.48
C ARG A 662 -24.92 23.41 -2.71
N HIS A 663 -25.03 23.85 -3.96
CA HIS A 663 -24.92 25.26 -4.38
C HIS A 663 -25.87 26.24 -3.66
N ASP A 664 -26.97 25.78 -3.05
CA ASP A 664 -27.98 26.60 -2.39
C ASP A 664 -27.61 27.00 -0.95
N ILE A 665 -26.63 26.35 -0.33
CA ILE A 665 -26.22 26.64 1.05
C ILE A 665 -25.37 27.92 1.12
N ASP A 666 -25.30 28.52 2.31
CA ASP A 666 -24.48 29.71 2.53
C ASP A 666 -22.97 29.42 2.41
N CYS A 667 -22.18 30.43 2.03
CA CYS A 667 -20.74 30.34 1.77
C CYS A 667 -20.32 29.36 0.66
N GLN A 668 -21.27 28.78 -0.09
CA GLN A 668 -20.98 27.91 -1.22
C GLN A 668 -20.89 28.73 -2.52
N TRP A 669 -19.96 29.68 -2.54
CA TRP A 669 -19.74 30.58 -3.66
C TRP A 669 -18.35 31.23 -3.65
N ILE A 670 -18.03 31.91 -4.75
CA ILE A 670 -17.02 32.98 -4.79
C ILE A 670 -17.77 34.31 -4.97
N ASP A 671 -17.49 35.30 -4.12
CA ASP A 671 -18.00 36.66 -4.32
C ASP A 671 -17.22 37.34 -5.45
N ILE A 672 -17.90 37.59 -6.57
CA ILE A 672 -17.33 38.17 -7.80
C ILE A 672 -17.82 39.60 -8.05
N THR A 673 -18.35 40.27 -7.02
CA THR A 673 -18.91 41.64 -7.16
C THR A 673 -17.91 42.62 -7.76
N ASP A 674 -16.63 42.51 -7.39
CA ASP A 674 -15.56 43.41 -7.83
C ASP A 674 -14.87 42.93 -9.13
N LEU A 675 -15.32 41.81 -9.69
CA LEU A 675 -14.68 41.18 -10.84
C LEU A 675 -15.10 41.87 -12.14
N LYS A 676 -14.12 42.10 -13.01
CA LYS A 676 -14.37 42.62 -14.37
C LYS A 676 -14.73 41.48 -15.33
N PRO A 677 -15.48 41.73 -16.41
CA PRO A 677 -15.65 40.75 -17.48
C PRO A 677 -14.29 40.28 -18.06
N GLY A 678 -14.16 39.00 -18.36
CA GLY A 678 -12.92 38.40 -18.82
C GLY A 678 -12.91 36.87 -18.76
N ASP A 679 -11.77 36.31 -19.14
CA ASP A 679 -11.49 34.88 -19.05
C ASP A 679 -10.64 34.58 -17.82
N TYR A 680 -11.05 33.56 -17.08
CA TYR A 680 -10.51 33.20 -15.78
C TYR A 680 -10.32 31.68 -15.64
N LEU A 681 -9.51 31.28 -14.67
CA LEU A 681 -9.43 29.90 -14.20
C LEU A 681 -10.13 29.81 -12.86
N PHE A 682 -11.13 28.94 -12.77
CA PHE A 682 -11.79 28.62 -11.51
C PHE A 682 -11.10 27.40 -10.91
N GLN A 683 -10.69 27.51 -9.65
CA GLN A 683 -9.96 26.47 -8.93
C GLN A 683 -10.63 26.19 -7.59
N VAL A 684 -10.73 24.90 -7.26
CA VAL A 684 -11.09 24.43 -5.92
C VAL A 684 -9.97 23.55 -5.40
N VAL A 685 -9.53 23.77 -4.17
CA VAL A 685 -8.50 22.96 -3.50
C VAL A 685 -9.08 22.37 -2.22
N ILE A 686 -9.08 21.04 -2.11
CA ILE A 686 -9.51 20.30 -0.90
C ILE A 686 -8.32 20.07 0.02
N ASN A 687 -8.54 20.17 1.34
CA ASN A 687 -7.51 20.00 2.37
C ASN A 687 -6.20 20.74 2.03
N PRO A 688 -6.29 22.05 1.72
CA PRO A 688 -5.21 22.82 1.09
C PRO A 688 -3.94 22.92 1.96
N ASN A 689 -4.09 22.80 3.27
CA ASN A 689 -3.02 22.92 4.26
C ASN A 689 -2.40 21.57 4.66
N PHE A 690 -2.87 20.46 4.07
CA PHE A 690 -2.46 19.10 4.44
C PHE A 690 -2.67 18.80 5.94
N GLU A 691 -3.76 19.34 6.52
CA GLU A 691 -4.07 19.24 7.94
C GLU A 691 -4.34 17.79 8.35
N VAL A 692 -5.04 17.07 7.48
CA VAL A 692 -5.31 15.63 7.60
C VAL A 692 -4.48 14.88 6.57
N ALA A 693 -3.94 13.72 6.98
CA ALA A 693 -3.16 12.87 6.10
C ALA A 693 -4.03 12.16 5.06
N GLU A 694 -3.59 12.16 3.80
CA GLU A 694 -4.24 11.47 2.69
C GLU A 694 -3.24 10.60 1.92
N SER A 695 -3.72 9.60 1.18
CA SER A 695 -2.87 8.72 0.38
C SER A 695 -2.40 9.36 -0.92
N ASP A 696 -3.17 10.28 -1.48
CA ASP A 696 -2.80 11.12 -2.62
C ASP A 696 -3.26 12.56 -2.35
N TYR A 697 -2.45 13.53 -2.74
CA TYR A 697 -2.79 14.95 -2.69
C TYR A 697 -2.78 15.59 -4.08
N THR A 698 -2.34 14.85 -5.09
CA THR A 698 -2.19 15.36 -6.47
C THR A 698 -3.53 15.56 -7.16
N ASN A 699 -4.58 14.93 -6.63
CA ASN A 699 -5.98 14.95 -7.04
C ASN A 699 -6.87 15.88 -6.18
N ASN A 700 -6.33 16.55 -5.16
CA ASN A 700 -7.10 17.48 -4.32
C ASN A 700 -7.46 18.80 -5.01
N ILE A 701 -6.88 19.07 -6.18
CA ILE A 701 -7.10 20.32 -6.93
C ILE A 701 -8.02 20.03 -8.10
N MET A 702 -9.04 20.86 -8.28
CA MET A 702 -9.88 20.88 -9.47
C MET A 702 -9.73 22.24 -10.16
N LYS A 703 -9.70 22.25 -11.49
CA LYS A 703 -9.64 23.47 -12.32
C LYS A 703 -10.65 23.44 -13.45
N CYS A 704 -11.32 24.56 -13.67
CA CYS A 704 -12.18 24.84 -14.82
C CYS A 704 -11.74 26.10 -15.56
N ARG A 705 -12.09 26.22 -16.85
CA ARG A 705 -12.10 27.52 -17.52
C ARG A 705 -13.43 28.21 -17.22
N SER A 706 -13.38 29.49 -16.93
CA SER A 706 -14.56 30.30 -16.65
C SER A 706 -14.52 31.59 -17.44
N ARG A 707 -15.58 31.89 -18.18
CA ARG A 707 -15.72 33.14 -18.95
C ARG A 707 -16.86 33.96 -18.37
N TYR A 708 -16.57 35.20 -18.01
CA TYR A 708 -17.52 36.14 -17.44
C TYR A 708 -17.74 37.32 -18.38
N ASP A 709 -18.98 37.58 -18.78
CA ASP A 709 -19.32 38.73 -19.65
C ASP A 709 -19.90 39.94 -18.89
N GLY A 710 -20.04 39.85 -17.56
CA GLY A 710 -20.70 40.86 -16.73
C GLY A 710 -22.18 40.59 -16.43
N HIS A 711 -22.77 39.56 -17.05
CA HIS A 711 -24.16 39.15 -16.82
C HIS A 711 -24.31 37.64 -16.59
N ARG A 712 -23.45 36.83 -17.22
CA ARG A 712 -23.42 35.37 -17.18
C ARG A 712 -22.00 34.88 -16.98
N MET A 713 -21.89 33.71 -16.36
CA MET A 713 -20.66 32.95 -16.25
C MET A 713 -20.83 31.64 -17.01
N TRP A 714 -19.86 31.31 -17.87
CA TRP A 714 -19.74 29.98 -18.46
C TRP A 714 -18.55 29.28 -17.86
N THR A 715 -18.80 28.17 -17.17
CA THR A 715 -17.76 27.30 -16.61
C THR A 715 -17.74 26.02 -17.43
N TYR A 716 -16.56 25.63 -17.92
CA TYR A 716 -16.41 24.49 -18.81
C TYR A 716 -15.02 23.86 -18.70
N ASN A 717 -14.92 22.61 -19.15
CA ASN A 717 -13.70 21.80 -19.08
C ASN A 717 -13.15 21.70 -17.64
N CYS A 718 -14.05 21.48 -16.68
CA CYS A 718 -13.69 21.20 -15.30
C CYS A 718 -13.01 19.84 -15.21
N ARG A 719 -11.88 19.77 -14.51
CA ARG A 719 -11.12 18.54 -14.34
C ARG A 719 -10.28 18.56 -13.06
N ILE A 720 -9.93 17.37 -12.61
CA ILE A 720 -9.01 17.18 -11.50
C ILE A 720 -7.56 17.38 -11.98
N GLY A 721 -6.74 18.01 -11.16
CA GLY A 721 -5.31 18.20 -11.42
C GLY A 721 -4.62 16.87 -11.67
N GLY A 722 -3.75 16.81 -12.68
CA GLY A 722 -3.04 15.58 -13.03
C GLY A 722 -3.90 14.46 -13.61
N SER A 723 -5.17 14.71 -13.98
CA SER A 723 -5.99 13.77 -14.76
C SER A 723 -5.60 13.71 -16.23
N LEU A 724 -4.82 14.68 -16.71
CA LEU A 724 -4.29 14.69 -18.07
C LEU A 724 -2.80 14.42 -18.14
N GLY A 725 -2.37 14.14 -19.36
CA GLY A 725 -0.97 14.14 -19.73
C GLY A 725 -0.30 15.51 -19.65
N SER A 726 0.99 15.57 -19.34
CA SER A 726 1.74 16.83 -19.19
C SER A 726 1.72 17.68 -20.46
N GLU A 727 1.85 17.06 -21.64
CA GLU A 727 1.75 17.78 -22.91
C GLU A 727 0.33 18.32 -23.12
N THR A 728 -0.70 17.54 -22.83
CA THR A 728 -2.09 17.99 -22.99
C THR A 728 -2.43 19.10 -21.99
N GLU A 729 -1.90 19.04 -20.77
CA GLU A 729 -2.09 20.05 -19.72
C GLU A 729 -1.41 21.38 -20.09
N GLU A 730 -0.20 21.34 -20.68
CA GLU A 730 0.53 22.52 -21.17
C GLU A 730 -0.02 23.07 -22.50
N THR A 731 -0.43 22.19 -23.42
CA THR A 731 -0.85 22.56 -24.79
C THR A 731 -2.33 22.91 -24.85
N PHE A 732 -2.96 23.45 -23.80
CA PHE A 732 -4.36 23.89 -23.85
C PHE A 732 -4.49 25.23 -24.61
N PRO A 733 -4.61 25.26 -25.95
CA PRO A 733 -4.72 26.50 -26.70
C PRO A 733 -6.17 26.98 -26.54
N GLY A 734 -6.48 28.18 -27.01
CA GLY A 734 -7.86 28.67 -27.00
C GLY A 734 -8.82 27.71 -27.73
N LEU A 735 -10.06 27.60 -27.25
CA LEU A 735 -11.12 26.98 -28.03
C LEU A 735 -11.33 27.80 -29.31
N LEU A 736 -10.87 27.25 -30.43
CA LEU A 736 -11.56 27.38 -31.71
C LEU A 736 -12.80 26.49 -31.61
N THR A 737 -13.97 27.08 -31.37
CA THR A 737 -15.25 26.75 -32.01
C THR A 737 -16.37 27.56 -31.34
N ASN A 738 -16.68 28.71 -31.94
CA ASN A 738 -18.01 29.30 -31.81
C ASN A 738 -18.98 28.41 -32.61
N GLN A 739 -19.82 27.64 -31.94
CA GLN A 739 -21.11 27.25 -32.52
C GLN A 739 -22.22 27.89 -31.72
N ILE A 740 -22.73 29.00 -32.28
CA ILE A 740 -24.01 29.59 -31.92
C ILE A 740 -25.08 28.70 -32.55
N SER A 741 -25.81 27.95 -31.73
CA SER A 741 -27.07 27.34 -32.17
C SER A 741 -28.17 28.38 -31.98
N HIS A 742 -28.74 28.85 -33.09
CA HIS A 742 -29.99 29.59 -33.08
C HIS A 742 -31.16 28.61 -32.89
N ARG A 743 -31.93 28.81 -31.83
CA ARG A 743 -33.39 28.69 -31.88
C ARG A 743 -34.02 29.85 -31.14
#